data_AF-A0A1H4E445-F1
#
_entry.id   AF-A0A1H4E445-F1
#
_cell.length_a   1.000
_cell.length_b   1.000
_cell.length_c   1.000
_cell.angle_alpha   90.00
_cell.angle_beta   90.00
_cell.angle_gamma   90.00
#
_symmetry.space_group_name_H-M   'P 1'
#
loop_
_entity.id
_entity.type
_entity.pdbx_description
1 polymer ?
#
loop_
_entity_poly.entity_id
_entity_poly.type
_entity_poly.pdbx_seq_one_letter_code
_entity_poly.pdbx_strand_id
1 'polypeptide(L)'
;MKKYASLLLLFLLCSPAAPAQTRHADLWLNGPWEYGIDRNYTGTTLVPGVPMDATRYTEGRLWYRREVTLPAGSWNAAALELKGARFRPEVYVDGELVSSQEGGMIRSLHDLRHETLKPGSRITLEISLASLADVPPADASFIPKVDQWRSNCSSSLWDDVVLHLYTNACTDRVLTDCDPEAGQVTLRYRLRGTGAASARITVTDGPKELLTRTGTALPGENEIAFGYRGLLREWSPERPVLYGLRVELLDERGETLSDWQQSLGLRRAAVTDKQFTLNGRPLKLRGGTVVWHRWMRDAEGREAGYDTIWFRDNIVRRLKEHGANLLRFHLGVPPERLLDLCDRYGLAVQYEWNFFHGMPASRESLMEQYPKWFDLAARHPSVLLCHPYNETEGEQLKTAWSALDEIVRDYPPMLLEDRDVMHIHKYWWSLFENLGLYYDSADQFPKAIMVDEFGGNYLDGNGEMGGYPSIRESYMRFLGRSHTAAERLHHLDRSCGKVAEYWRRIGAAGVAPFTIASSYADGNHWFLGPLRDGRPKNVWNALTVLWSPQAVSMDIWDCNFIPGQEVTLPLHFFNDTDRRSTLTARVEITDAFSRRSFAKTIECRVEPYDKRIAECRIEMPATCGDYILRTTLLNPTDAVKYPVVSEWDIRVLEAKVPAPVAEAVLHIPAAETELLALAHRLGLRTVPDPAKADLLLLGRASWEGLDDCRRTIEKAVARGAGVVMLDIGERYLGQGYPAEDGQLGPLQGVARVTDPKITHYELFGGLSLTCTEAAEPESHIHPDSVHTELWRRLTPRHTALWNGLRGGLIVPAADFDVQGLSREAFSAQWSRRGADIGRMEQGSYYAYELCGFFAFDSLPNNKALTQELRRKVEFLVEDAPALAMSINPKAPVRVTDLGSGYRNSARGSATELVPLAAAGKNLTRTPVLRIGFGSGKGCLLLSGLLTAGRLDAARTPEAVPCPVKYDEAAVQMVINLIENALENSAGSGDSKR
;
A
#
# COMPACT_ATOMS: atom_id res chain seq x y z
N MET A 1 69.77 -16.58 31.66
CA MET A 1 68.61 -17.49 31.88
C MET A 1 68.07 -17.87 30.50
N LYS A 2 68.60 -18.91 29.85
CA LYS A 2 68.05 -20.28 29.85
C LYS A 2 66.53 -20.35 29.63
N LYS A 3 66.09 -20.51 28.37
CA LYS A 3 65.49 -21.76 27.83
C LYS A 3 65.03 -21.55 26.37
N TYR A 4 65.83 -22.07 25.45
CA TYR A 4 65.46 -22.46 24.09
C TYR A 4 65.56 -23.99 24.00
N ALA A 5 64.92 -24.56 22.97
CA ALA A 5 65.05 -25.92 22.44
C ALA A 5 64.22 -27.02 23.12
N SER A 6 63.27 -27.56 22.35
CA SER A 6 63.20 -28.97 21.94
C SER A 6 61.75 -29.38 21.67
N LEU A 7 61.38 -29.55 20.39
CA LEU A 7 60.84 -30.80 19.85
C LEU A 7 60.48 -30.60 18.36
N LEU A 8 61.42 -30.97 17.49
CA LEU A 8 61.17 -31.35 16.10
C LEU A 8 61.41 -32.86 16.01
N LEU A 9 60.63 -33.55 15.18
CA LEU A 9 60.63 -34.98 14.84
C LEU A 9 59.99 -35.95 15.85
N LEU A 10 58.76 -36.36 15.55
CA LEU A 10 58.41 -37.76 15.32
C LEU A 10 57.10 -37.82 14.51
N PHE A 11 57.21 -37.81 13.18
CA PHE A 11 56.13 -38.19 12.27
C PHE A 11 56.68 -39.25 11.32
N LEU A 12 56.29 -40.51 11.54
CA LEU A 12 56.40 -41.58 10.56
C LEU A 12 55.40 -42.66 10.94
N LEU A 13 54.64 -43.10 9.93
CA LEU A 13 53.68 -44.22 9.89
C LEU A 13 52.20 -43.88 10.18
N CYS A 14 51.61 -43.08 9.30
CA CYS A 14 50.26 -43.35 8.81
C CYS A 14 50.35 -43.41 7.28
N SER A 15 49.81 -44.49 6.70
CA SER A 15 49.67 -44.71 5.26
C SER A 15 49.17 -43.45 4.54
N PRO A 16 49.63 -43.15 3.30
CA PRO A 16 48.94 -42.16 2.51
C PRO A 16 47.53 -42.71 2.24
N ALA A 17 46.52 -42.14 2.90
CA ALA A 17 45.18 -42.17 2.33
C ALA A 17 45.34 -41.68 0.89
N ALA A 18 44.79 -42.43 -0.06
CA ALA A 18 44.74 -42.01 -1.45
C ALA A 18 44.28 -40.55 -1.50
N PRO A 19 44.90 -39.69 -2.35
CA PRO A 19 44.50 -38.31 -2.43
C PRO A 19 43.00 -38.28 -2.72
N ALA A 20 42.22 -37.64 -1.83
CA ALA A 20 40.82 -37.35 -2.09
C ALA A 20 40.77 -36.61 -3.43
N GLN A 21 40.21 -37.27 -4.44
CA GLN A 21 40.21 -36.80 -5.81
C GLN A 21 39.56 -35.42 -5.85
N THR A 22 40.25 -34.47 -6.48
CA THR A 22 39.94 -33.04 -6.46
C THR A 22 38.56 -32.76 -7.04
N ARG A 23 37.66 -32.37 -6.12
CA ARG A 23 36.36 -31.68 -6.30
C ARG A 23 36.32 -30.80 -7.56
N HIS A 24 35.27 -30.91 -8.37
CA HIS A 24 34.91 -29.85 -9.30
C HIS A 24 34.24 -28.73 -8.51
N ALA A 25 35.02 -27.75 -8.03
CA ALA A 25 34.46 -26.60 -7.33
C ALA A 25 33.81 -25.67 -8.35
N ASP A 26 32.57 -25.23 -8.08
CA ASP A 26 31.92 -24.16 -8.83
C ASP A 26 32.77 -22.88 -8.82
N LEU A 27 32.88 -22.22 -9.97
CA LEU A 27 33.58 -20.94 -10.08
C LEU A 27 32.56 -19.81 -10.01
N TRP A 28 32.65 -19.03 -8.95
CA TRP A 28 31.88 -17.80 -8.78
C TRP A 28 32.55 -16.68 -9.57
N LEU A 29 31.92 -16.25 -10.65
CA LEU A 29 32.44 -15.24 -11.57
C LEU A 29 31.93 -13.83 -11.24
N ASN A 30 31.69 -13.55 -9.95
CA ASN A 30 31.34 -12.22 -9.48
C ASN A 30 32.56 -11.28 -9.44
N GLY A 31 32.30 -9.98 -9.25
CA GLY A 31 33.33 -8.93 -9.20
C GLY A 31 33.46 -8.18 -10.52
N PRO A 32 34.66 -7.67 -10.87
CA PRO A 32 34.83 -6.80 -12.02
C PRO A 32 34.72 -7.54 -13.37
N TRP A 33 33.96 -6.96 -14.30
CA TRP A 33 33.86 -7.37 -15.70
C TRP A 33 34.06 -6.17 -16.61
N GLU A 34 34.71 -6.36 -17.76
CA GLU A 34 34.68 -5.37 -18.83
C GLU A 34 33.26 -5.31 -19.39
N TYR A 35 32.77 -4.12 -19.71
CA TYR A 35 31.45 -3.95 -20.32
C TYR A 35 31.45 -2.93 -21.45
N GLY A 36 30.47 -3.03 -22.34
CA GLY A 36 30.38 -2.19 -23.51
C GLY A 36 29.11 -2.42 -24.32
N ILE A 37 28.92 -1.63 -25.37
CA ILE A 37 27.79 -1.77 -26.30
C ILE A 37 28.30 -2.41 -27.58
N ASP A 38 27.60 -3.43 -28.07
CA ASP A 38 27.91 -4.12 -29.33
C ASP A 38 29.40 -4.49 -29.48
N ARG A 39 29.96 -5.13 -28.43
CA ARG A 39 31.39 -5.50 -28.26
C ARG A 39 32.40 -4.35 -28.22
N ASN A 40 31.96 -3.10 -28.18
CA ASN A 40 32.83 -1.95 -27.90
C ASN A 40 32.98 -1.76 -26.38
N TYR A 41 33.96 -2.44 -25.78
CA TYR A 41 34.23 -2.41 -24.33
C TYR A 41 34.81 -1.06 -23.90
N THR A 42 34.02 -0.27 -23.16
CA THR A 42 34.36 1.11 -22.78
C THR A 42 34.69 1.28 -21.30
N GLY A 43 34.46 0.27 -20.47
CA GLY A 43 34.73 0.36 -19.03
C GLY A 43 34.69 -0.97 -18.30
N THR A 44 34.76 -0.89 -16.96
CA THR A 44 34.65 -2.02 -16.04
C THR A 44 33.51 -1.77 -15.05
N THR A 45 32.76 -2.81 -14.71
CA THR A 45 31.66 -2.75 -13.75
C THR A 45 31.66 -3.96 -12.82
N LEU A 46 30.97 -3.86 -11.68
CA LEU A 46 30.77 -5.00 -10.78
C LEU A 46 29.58 -5.83 -11.24
N VAL A 47 29.76 -7.15 -11.21
CA VAL A 47 28.71 -8.16 -11.37
C VAL A 47 28.52 -8.88 -10.04
N PRO A 48 27.28 -8.98 -9.51
CA PRO A 48 26.06 -8.38 -10.06
C PRO A 48 26.00 -6.85 -9.92
N GLY A 49 25.28 -6.21 -10.84
CA GLY A 49 25.10 -4.76 -10.85
C GLY A 49 24.43 -4.22 -12.10
N VAL A 50 24.19 -2.90 -12.12
CA VAL A 50 23.56 -2.18 -13.23
C VAL A 50 24.56 -1.14 -13.75
N PRO A 51 25.27 -1.42 -14.85
CA PRO A 51 26.36 -0.53 -15.32
C PRO A 51 25.87 0.71 -16.07
N MET A 52 24.67 0.67 -16.63
CA MET A 52 24.11 1.77 -17.44
C MET A 52 23.05 2.55 -16.65
N ASP A 53 22.59 3.66 -17.23
CA ASP A 53 21.49 4.44 -16.67
C ASP A 53 20.21 3.59 -16.61
N ALA A 54 19.83 3.19 -15.38
CA ALA A 54 18.65 2.40 -15.10
C ALA A 54 17.33 3.05 -15.55
N THR A 55 17.32 4.36 -15.83
CA THR A 55 16.13 5.08 -16.27
C THR A 55 15.86 4.93 -17.78
N ARG A 56 16.83 4.40 -18.54
CA ARG A 56 16.79 4.30 -19.99
C ARG A 56 16.92 2.86 -20.44
N TYR A 57 16.48 2.62 -21.67
CA TYR A 57 16.85 1.40 -22.36
C TYR A 57 18.34 1.43 -22.68
N THR A 58 18.97 0.26 -22.69
CA THR A 58 20.30 0.12 -23.26
C THR A 58 20.25 0.45 -24.75
N GLU A 59 21.13 1.32 -25.23
CA GLU A 59 21.32 1.56 -26.67
C GLU A 59 22.08 0.35 -27.25
N GLY A 60 21.44 -0.46 -28.10
CA GLY A 60 22.04 -1.70 -28.62
C GLY A 60 22.08 -2.85 -27.61
N ARG A 61 22.95 -3.85 -27.85
CA ARG A 61 23.16 -4.97 -26.91
C ARG A 61 24.25 -4.61 -25.91
N LEU A 62 24.00 -4.91 -24.63
CA LEU A 62 25.01 -4.78 -23.58
C LEU A 62 25.89 -6.03 -23.56
N TRP A 63 27.20 -5.84 -23.63
CA TRP A 63 28.19 -6.90 -23.59
C TRP A 63 29.01 -6.84 -22.31
N TYR A 64 29.27 -8.01 -21.75
CA TYR A 64 30.22 -8.23 -20.66
C TYR A 64 31.33 -9.15 -21.15
N ARG A 65 32.58 -8.90 -20.78
CA ARG A 65 33.73 -9.76 -21.09
C ARG A 65 34.56 -10.02 -19.84
N ARG A 66 35.01 -11.27 -19.72
CA ARG A 66 35.95 -11.69 -18.69
C ARG A 66 36.85 -12.81 -19.18
N GLU A 67 38.12 -12.68 -18.86
CA GLU A 67 39.11 -13.76 -18.97
C GLU A 67 38.96 -14.73 -17.79
N VAL A 68 38.76 -16.02 -18.10
CA VAL A 68 38.58 -17.06 -17.08
C VAL A 68 39.65 -18.13 -17.27
N THR A 69 40.44 -18.38 -16.22
CA THR A 69 41.31 -19.56 -16.14
C THR A 69 40.52 -20.71 -15.52
N LEU A 70 40.28 -21.74 -16.33
CA LEU A 70 39.54 -22.92 -15.91
C LEU A 70 40.41 -23.80 -15.00
N PRO A 71 39.85 -24.43 -13.97
CA PRO A 71 40.63 -25.26 -13.07
C PRO A 71 41.14 -26.51 -13.79
N ALA A 72 42.33 -26.96 -13.41
CA ALA A 72 42.80 -28.30 -13.78
C ALA A 72 41.90 -29.37 -13.12
N GLY A 73 41.82 -30.56 -13.71
CA GLY A 73 40.99 -31.65 -13.20
C GLY A 73 40.55 -32.60 -14.29
N SER A 74 39.55 -33.43 -13.96
CA SER A 74 38.99 -34.47 -14.82
C SER A 74 37.63 -34.13 -15.44
N TRP A 75 37.14 -32.90 -15.27
CA TRP A 75 35.86 -32.48 -15.82
C TRP A 75 35.91 -32.46 -17.35
N ASN A 76 34.77 -32.74 -17.99
CA ASN A 76 34.65 -32.76 -19.45
C ASN A 76 33.43 -31.99 -19.98
N ALA A 77 32.65 -31.39 -19.08
CA ALA A 77 31.50 -30.58 -19.41
C ALA A 77 31.39 -29.38 -18.46
N ALA A 78 30.79 -28.30 -18.97
CA ALA A 78 30.59 -27.06 -18.24
C ALA A 78 29.20 -26.47 -18.52
N ALA A 79 28.61 -25.84 -17.52
CA ALA A 79 27.38 -25.07 -17.66
C ALA A 79 27.50 -23.73 -16.91
N LEU A 80 27.09 -22.64 -17.56
CA LEU A 80 27.03 -21.32 -16.95
C LEU A 80 25.62 -21.06 -16.42
N GLU A 81 25.51 -20.88 -15.12
CA GLU A 81 24.30 -20.36 -14.48
C GLU A 81 24.39 -18.84 -14.40
N LEU A 82 23.45 -18.17 -15.07
CA LEU A 82 23.18 -16.76 -14.88
C LEU A 82 21.99 -16.66 -13.95
N LYS A 83 22.21 -16.32 -12.67
CA LYS A 83 21.09 -16.25 -11.70
C LYS A 83 20.12 -15.10 -12.00
N GLY A 84 20.60 -14.09 -12.72
CA GLY A 84 19.81 -12.95 -13.15
C GLY A 84 20.48 -12.17 -14.27
N ALA A 85 19.94 -12.26 -15.49
CA ALA A 85 20.51 -11.65 -16.69
C ALA A 85 19.42 -11.10 -17.60
N ARG A 86 19.20 -9.78 -17.56
CA ARG A 86 18.14 -9.13 -18.34
C ARG A 86 18.71 -8.32 -19.50
N PHE A 87 18.27 -8.49 -20.74
CA PHE A 87 17.26 -9.42 -21.27
C PHE A 87 17.88 -10.36 -22.32
N ARG A 88 17.24 -11.51 -22.57
CA ARG A 88 17.56 -12.47 -23.64
C ARG A 88 19.07 -12.79 -23.74
N PRO A 89 19.64 -13.43 -22.71
CA PRO A 89 21.07 -13.63 -22.61
C PRO A 89 21.61 -14.55 -23.70
N GLU A 90 22.74 -14.14 -24.28
CA GLU A 90 23.57 -14.96 -25.16
C GLU A 90 24.96 -15.11 -24.52
N VAL A 91 25.52 -16.31 -24.61
CA VAL A 91 26.82 -16.66 -24.03
C VAL A 91 27.78 -17.05 -25.13
N TYR A 92 28.98 -16.47 -25.09
CA TYR A 92 30.05 -16.72 -26.04
C TYR A 92 31.30 -17.22 -25.34
N VAL A 93 32.00 -18.16 -25.96
CA VAL A 93 33.31 -18.65 -25.52
C VAL A 93 34.29 -18.41 -26.66
N ASP A 94 35.38 -17.70 -26.38
CA ASP A 94 36.43 -17.35 -27.35
C ASP A 94 35.89 -16.72 -28.65
N GLY A 95 34.81 -15.94 -28.53
CA GLY A 95 34.16 -15.23 -29.63
C GLY A 95 33.04 -16.00 -30.33
N GLU A 96 32.89 -17.31 -30.07
CA GLU A 96 31.84 -18.15 -30.66
C GLU A 96 30.58 -18.20 -29.79
N LEU A 97 29.41 -18.07 -30.40
CA LEU A 97 28.12 -18.19 -29.71
C LEU A 97 27.88 -19.66 -29.31
N VAL A 98 27.77 -19.94 -28.01
CA VAL A 98 27.54 -21.31 -27.51
C VAL A 98 26.11 -21.52 -27.00
N SER A 99 25.41 -20.47 -26.58
CA SER A 99 24.05 -20.59 -26.05
C SER A 99 23.29 -19.26 -26.14
N SER A 100 21.98 -19.33 -26.36
CA SER A 100 21.04 -18.20 -26.28
C SER A 100 19.75 -18.64 -25.58
N GLN A 101 19.14 -17.76 -24.80
CA GLN A 101 17.84 -17.98 -24.17
C GLN A 101 16.98 -16.72 -24.19
N GLU A 102 15.66 -16.92 -24.14
CA GLU A 102 14.66 -15.87 -23.95
C GLU A 102 14.49 -15.52 -22.45
N GLY A 103 13.76 -14.44 -22.16
CA GLY A 103 13.47 -14.00 -20.79
C GLY A 103 14.51 -13.06 -20.18
N GLY A 104 14.70 -13.15 -18.86
CA GLY A 104 15.72 -12.37 -18.14
C GLY A 104 15.39 -11.98 -16.70
N MET A 105 14.21 -12.36 -16.21
CA MET A 105 13.75 -12.08 -14.84
C MET A 105 13.98 -13.23 -13.86
N ILE A 106 14.52 -14.36 -14.33
CA ILE A 106 14.82 -15.53 -13.50
C ILE A 106 16.12 -16.20 -13.99
N ARG A 107 16.66 -17.13 -13.20
CA ARG A 107 17.88 -17.87 -13.54
C ARG A 107 17.79 -18.57 -14.90
N SER A 108 18.88 -18.60 -15.64
CA SER A 108 19.06 -19.38 -16.86
C SER A 108 20.33 -20.24 -16.78
N LEU A 109 20.26 -21.45 -17.35
CA LEU A 109 21.37 -22.41 -17.38
C LEU A 109 21.82 -22.64 -18.82
N HIS A 110 23.06 -22.30 -19.13
CA HIS A 110 23.65 -22.36 -20.46
C HIS A 110 24.72 -23.44 -20.54
N ASP A 111 24.44 -24.54 -21.24
CA ASP A 111 25.45 -25.58 -21.47
C ASP A 111 26.53 -25.05 -22.42
N LEU A 112 27.79 -25.11 -22.00
CA LEU A 112 28.91 -24.57 -22.77
C LEU A 112 29.58 -25.71 -23.54
N ARG A 113 29.54 -25.65 -24.87
CA ARG A 113 30.20 -26.61 -25.76
C ARG A 113 31.15 -25.88 -26.69
N HIS A 114 32.45 -25.97 -26.41
CA HIS A 114 33.50 -25.34 -27.19
C HIS A 114 34.82 -26.11 -27.04
N GLU A 115 35.67 -26.11 -28.06
CA GLU A 115 36.88 -26.94 -28.10
C GLU A 115 37.99 -26.51 -27.11
N THR A 116 37.93 -25.26 -26.65
CA THR A 116 38.89 -24.70 -25.69
C THR A 116 38.49 -24.95 -24.23
N LEU A 117 37.25 -25.40 -23.97
CA LEU A 117 36.76 -25.78 -22.64
C LEU A 117 37.42 -27.09 -22.19
N LYS A 118 38.69 -26.98 -21.80
CA LYS A 118 39.52 -28.07 -21.30
C LYS A 118 40.09 -27.71 -19.94
N PRO A 119 40.32 -28.70 -19.06
CA PRO A 119 40.96 -28.47 -17.77
C PRO A 119 42.27 -27.69 -17.90
N GLY A 120 42.39 -26.60 -17.13
CA GLY A 120 43.58 -25.73 -17.12
C GLY A 120 43.66 -24.70 -18.26
N SER A 121 42.74 -24.72 -19.23
CA SER A 121 42.70 -23.71 -20.29
C SER A 121 42.33 -22.32 -19.77
N ARG A 122 42.75 -21.30 -20.52
CA ARG A 122 42.26 -19.93 -20.37
C ARG A 122 41.31 -19.63 -21.52
N ILE A 123 40.15 -19.07 -21.20
CA ILE A 123 39.10 -18.71 -22.16
C ILE A 123 38.69 -17.25 -22.01
N THR A 124 38.20 -16.66 -23.08
CA THR A 124 37.40 -15.43 -23.06
C THR A 124 35.93 -15.82 -22.92
N LEU A 125 35.28 -15.38 -21.84
CA LEU A 125 33.84 -15.52 -21.66
C LEU A 125 33.17 -14.19 -21.95
N GLU A 126 32.22 -14.15 -22.89
CA GLU A 126 31.38 -12.99 -23.15
C GLU A 126 29.91 -13.30 -22.90
N ILE A 127 29.17 -12.33 -22.37
CA ILE A 127 27.71 -12.40 -22.18
C ILE A 127 27.09 -11.19 -22.84
N SER A 128 26.14 -11.39 -23.74
CA SER A 128 25.41 -10.33 -24.44
C SER A 128 23.95 -10.30 -23.98
N LEU A 129 23.41 -9.11 -23.72
CA LEU A 129 22.04 -8.89 -23.27
C LEU A 129 21.33 -7.94 -24.23
N ALA A 130 20.13 -8.31 -24.67
CA ALA A 130 19.26 -7.47 -25.49
C ALA A 130 18.85 -6.19 -24.76
N SER A 131 18.56 -5.14 -25.54
CA SER A 131 17.83 -3.97 -25.06
C SER A 131 16.39 -4.35 -24.75
N LEU A 132 15.77 -3.71 -23.76
CA LEU A 132 14.32 -3.81 -23.53
C LEU A 132 13.51 -3.44 -24.79
N ALA A 133 14.03 -2.56 -25.64
CA ALA A 133 13.41 -2.19 -26.92
C ALA A 133 13.22 -3.39 -27.87
N ASP A 134 14.06 -4.42 -27.74
CA ASP A 134 14.10 -5.61 -28.59
C ASP A 134 13.42 -6.83 -27.92
N VAL A 135 12.81 -6.62 -26.75
CA VAL A 135 12.02 -7.65 -26.05
C VAL A 135 10.56 -7.54 -26.50
N PRO A 136 9.96 -8.63 -27.02
CA PRO A 136 8.56 -8.62 -27.41
C PRO A 136 7.65 -8.28 -26.21
N PRO A 137 6.59 -7.45 -26.39
CA PRO A 137 5.66 -7.13 -25.28
C PRO A 137 4.92 -8.32 -24.68
N ALA A 138 4.90 -9.47 -25.37
CA ALA A 138 4.29 -10.72 -24.88
C ALA A 138 5.30 -11.62 -24.16
N ASP A 139 6.56 -11.23 -24.04
CA ASP A 139 7.53 -11.94 -23.20
C ASP A 139 7.21 -11.64 -21.72
N ALA A 140 7.12 -12.68 -20.88
CA ALA A 140 6.80 -12.53 -19.46
C ALA A 140 7.88 -11.74 -18.67
N SER A 141 9.07 -11.55 -19.24
CA SER A 141 10.15 -10.70 -18.71
C SER A 141 10.04 -9.23 -19.10
N PHE A 142 9.14 -8.88 -20.03
CA PHE A 142 8.99 -7.51 -20.52
C PHE A 142 8.62 -6.57 -19.37
N ILE A 143 9.38 -5.48 -19.21
CA ILE A 143 9.02 -4.44 -18.26
C ILE A 143 7.90 -3.61 -18.87
N PRO A 144 6.71 -3.59 -18.26
CA PRO A 144 5.59 -3.01 -18.96
C PRO A 144 5.67 -1.48 -19.07
N LYS A 145 5.16 -0.90 -20.17
CA LYS A 145 5.31 0.54 -20.46
C LYS A 145 4.87 1.46 -19.31
N VAL A 146 3.79 1.11 -18.63
CA VAL A 146 3.26 1.88 -17.48
C VAL A 146 4.12 1.78 -16.21
N ASP A 147 5.12 0.89 -16.18
CA ASP A 147 6.08 0.77 -15.07
C ASP A 147 7.45 1.37 -15.38
N GLN A 148 7.78 1.55 -16.66
CA GLN A 148 9.14 1.92 -17.09
C GLN A 148 9.59 3.29 -16.59
N TRP A 149 8.67 4.21 -16.30
CA TRP A 149 8.99 5.51 -15.71
C TRP A 149 9.45 5.42 -14.25
N ARG A 150 9.18 4.30 -13.56
CA ARG A 150 9.50 4.08 -12.15
C ARG A 150 10.31 2.81 -11.85
N SER A 151 10.58 1.99 -12.86
CA SER A 151 11.37 0.76 -12.76
C SER A 151 12.75 0.89 -13.41
N ASN A 152 13.65 -0.07 -13.15
CA ASN A 152 14.93 -0.14 -13.84
C ASN A 152 14.76 -0.76 -15.23
N CYS A 153 14.96 0.03 -16.29
CA CYS A 153 14.76 -0.34 -17.69
C CYS A 153 16.03 -0.83 -18.42
N SER A 154 17.18 -0.80 -17.74
CA SER A 154 18.47 -1.13 -18.34
C SER A 154 18.80 -2.63 -18.32
N SER A 155 19.44 -3.12 -19.39
CA SER A 155 20.00 -4.47 -19.41
C SER A 155 21.09 -4.63 -18.34
N SER A 156 21.17 -5.78 -17.68
CA SER A 156 22.12 -6.01 -16.58
C SER A 156 22.25 -7.49 -16.19
N LEU A 157 23.46 -7.86 -15.74
CA LEU A 157 23.68 -9.03 -14.89
C LEU A 157 23.37 -8.64 -13.45
N TRP A 158 22.13 -8.85 -13.03
CA TRP A 158 21.58 -8.35 -11.76
C TRP A 158 21.67 -9.37 -10.62
N ASP A 159 22.13 -10.59 -10.87
CA ASP A 159 22.47 -11.58 -9.85
C ASP A 159 23.75 -12.34 -10.21
N ASP A 160 24.18 -13.26 -9.34
CA ASP A 160 25.46 -13.94 -9.42
C ASP A 160 25.63 -14.75 -10.72
N VAL A 161 26.88 -14.86 -11.17
CA VAL A 161 27.28 -15.68 -12.33
C VAL A 161 28.13 -16.84 -11.83
N VAL A 162 27.69 -18.07 -12.10
CA VAL A 162 28.35 -19.29 -11.59
C VAL A 162 28.65 -20.23 -12.74
N LEU A 163 29.89 -20.70 -12.82
CA LEU A 163 30.31 -21.73 -13.78
C LEU A 163 30.40 -23.08 -13.07
N HIS A 164 29.54 -24.00 -13.47
CA HIS A 164 29.50 -25.38 -13.00
C HIS A 164 30.33 -26.28 -13.90
N LEU A 165 31.15 -27.15 -13.29
CA LEU A 165 31.99 -28.11 -13.99
C LEU A 165 31.63 -29.52 -13.52
N TYR A 166 31.50 -30.45 -14.47
CA TYR A 166 31.12 -31.82 -14.17
C TYR A 166 31.69 -32.82 -15.17
N THR A 167 31.58 -34.10 -14.83
CA THR A 167 32.04 -35.22 -15.66
C THR A 167 30.84 -36.06 -16.08
N ASN A 168 30.53 -36.11 -17.37
CA ASN A 168 29.48 -36.92 -18.02
C ASN A 168 28.01 -36.63 -17.60
N ALA A 169 27.71 -36.48 -16.30
CA ALA A 169 26.38 -36.27 -15.75
C ALA A 169 26.36 -35.26 -14.62
N CYS A 170 25.28 -34.48 -14.52
CA CYS A 170 25.04 -33.51 -13.45
C CYS A 170 23.61 -33.54 -12.92
N THR A 171 23.45 -33.13 -11.67
CA THR A 171 22.13 -32.81 -11.09
C THR A 171 21.82 -31.34 -11.41
N ASP A 172 20.66 -31.05 -12.00
CA ASP A 172 20.26 -29.69 -12.37
C ASP A 172 19.04 -29.16 -11.62
N ARG A 173 18.31 -30.04 -10.93
CA ARG A 173 17.15 -29.72 -10.10
C ARG A 173 17.04 -30.66 -8.92
N VAL A 174 16.71 -30.10 -7.75
CA VAL A 174 16.34 -30.84 -6.54
C VAL A 174 15.13 -30.16 -5.88
N LEU A 175 14.03 -30.89 -5.79
CA LEU A 175 12.79 -30.49 -5.13
C LEU A 175 12.61 -31.27 -3.84
N THR A 176 12.10 -30.62 -2.80
CA THR A 176 11.82 -31.24 -1.51
C THR A 176 10.35 -31.12 -1.17
N ASP A 177 9.68 -32.25 -0.90
CA ASP A 177 8.36 -32.30 -0.30
C ASP A 177 8.47 -32.84 1.13
N CYS A 178 7.89 -32.13 2.08
CA CYS A 178 7.89 -32.50 3.49
C CYS A 178 6.48 -32.88 3.90
N ASP A 179 6.34 -34.03 4.54
CA ASP A 179 5.12 -34.44 5.22
C ASP A 179 5.36 -34.50 6.74
N PRO A 180 4.96 -33.43 7.46
CA PRO A 180 5.13 -33.38 8.92
C PRO A 180 4.33 -34.43 9.69
N GLU A 181 3.16 -34.80 9.18
CA GLU A 181 2.27 -35.77 9.81
C GLU A 181 2.81 -37.20 9.67
N ALA A 182 3.41 -37.54 8.53
CA ALA A 182 4.11 -38.79 8.34
C ALA A 182 5.54 -38.77 8.94
N GLY A 183 6.13 -37.59 9.12
CA GLY A 183 7.53 -37.44 9.51
C GLY A 183 8.50 -37.87 8.40
N GLN A 184 8.10 -37.64 7.15
CA GLN A 184 8.83 -38.05 5.95
C GLN A 184 9.21 -36.84 5.09
N VAL A 185 10.33 -36.99 4.39
CA VAL A 185 10.77 -36.08 3.33
C VAL A 185 10.97 -36.88 2.07
N THR A 186 10.44 -36.37 0.97
CA THR A 186 10.64 -36.88 -0.37
C THR A 186 11.50 -35.90 -1.14
N LEU A 187 12.66 -36.35 -1.61
CA LEU A 187 13.53 -35.60 -2.50
C LEU A 187 13.32 -36.09 -3.92
N ARG A 188 12.94 -35.19 -4.82
CA ARG A 188 12.94 -35.41 -6.27
C ARG A 188 14.13 -34.71 -6.86
N TYR A 189 14.96 -35.40 -7.62
CA TYR A 189 16.15 -34.82 -8.23
C TYR A 189 16.25 -35.25 -9.69
N ARG A 190 16.59 -34.27 -10.54
CA ARG A 190 16.71 -34.47 -11.99
C ARG A 190 18.17 -34.52 -12.39
N LEU A 191 18.52 -35.54 -13.17
CA LEU A 191 19.85 -35.73 -13.72
C LEU A 191 19.85 -35.43 -15.22
N ARG A 192 20.89 -34.75 -15.68
CA ARG A 192 21.26 -34.60 -17.10
C ARG A 192 22.54 -35.37 -17.38
N GLY A 193 22.64 -35.95 -18.58
CA GLY A 193 23.78 -36.77 -18.98
C GLY A 193 23.65 -38.25 -18.59
N THR A 194 24.73 -39.01 -18.78
CA THR A 194 24.76 -40.47 -18.55
C THR A 194 26.05 -40.88 -17.83
N GLY A 195 26.11 -42.13 -17.35
CA GLY A 195 27.32 -42.69 -16.72
C GLY A 195 27.34 -42.68 -15.20
N ALA A 196 26.33 -42.07 -14.56
CA ALA A 196 26.13 -42.21 -13.12
C ALA A 196 25.52 -43.59 -12.80
N ALA A 197 26.12 -44.30 -11.84
CA ALA A 197 25.66 -45.59 -11.32
C ALA A 197 24.75 -45.41 -10.10
N SER A 198 25.00 -44.38 -9.27
CA SER A 198 24.18 -44.10 -8.08
C SER A 198 24.23 -42.62 -7.70
N ALA A 199 23.23 -42.19 -6.93
CA ALA A 199 23.20 -40.88 -6.29
C ALA A 199 23.39 -41.06 -4.77
N ARG A 200 24.39 -40.43 -4.17
CA ARG A 200 24.56 -40.37 -2.71
C ARG A 200 23.97 -39.06 -2.21
N ILE A 201 22.91 -39.17 -1.41
CA ILE A 201 22.24 -38.06 -0.75
C ILE A 201 22.75 -37.98 0.68
N THR A 202 23.33 -36.83 1.04
CA THR A 202 23.85 -36.58 2.39
C THR A 202 23.18 -35.34 2.99
N VAL A 203 22.67 -35.45 4.22
CA VAL A 203 22.15 -34.32 5.01
C VAL A 203 23.09 -34.03 6.17
N THR A 204 23.48 -32.76 6.33
CA THR A 204 24.44 -32.33 7.35
C THR A 204 23.91 -31.19 8.23
N ASP A 205 24.39 -31.11 9.46
CA ASP A 205 24.28 -29.96 10.35
C ASP A 205 25.69 -29.39 10.58
N GLY A 206 26.03 -28.33 9.85
CA GLY A 206 27.41 -27.88 9.70
C GLY A 206 28.30 -29.01 9.16
N PRO A 207 29.43 -29.33 9.81
CA PRO A 207 30.32 -30.41 9.38
C PRO A 207 29.82 -31.82 9.75
N LYS A 208 28.74 -31.93 10.54
CA LYS A 208 28.24 -33.22 11.04
C LYS A 208 27.29 -33.85 10.04
N GLU A 209 27.61 -35.05 9.57
CA GLU A 209 26.67 -35.88 8.81
C GLU A 209 25.56 -36.42 9.73
N LEU A 210 24.30 -36.20 9.34
CA LEU A 210 23.12 -36.68 10.07
C LEU A 210 22.46 -37.88 9.38
N LEU A 211 22.52 -37.92 8.05
CA LEU A 211 21.85 -38.91 7.23
C LEU A 211 22.60 -39.08 5.91
N THR A 212 22.78 -40.34 5.49
CA THR A 212 23.21 -40.69 4.14
C THR A 212 22.28 -41.74 3.53
N ARG A 213 21.91 -41.56 2.28
CA ARG A 213 21.09 -42.50 1.50
C ARG A 213 21.67 -42.66 0.09
N THR A 214 21.46 -43.83 -0.49
CA THR A 214 21.82 -44.12 -1.88
C THR A 214 20.53 -44.24 -2.68
N GLY A 215 20.36 -43.34 -3.65
CA GLY A 215 19.25 -43.33 -4.59
C GLY A 215 19.69 -43.77 -6.00
N THR A 216 18.71 -43.86 -6.90
CA THR A 216 18.94 -44.14 -8.31
C THR A 216 19.60 -42.95 -9.01
N ALA A 217 20.31 -43.20 -10.10
CA ALA A 217 20.91 -42.16 -10.93
C ALA A 217 20.56 -42.37 -12.41
N LEU A 218 19.26 -42.49 -12.69
CA LEU A 218 18.78 -42.60 -14.07
C LEU A 218 18.71 -41.19 -14.72
N PRO A 219 18.99 -41.04 -16.02
CA PRO A 219 18.73 -39.78 -16.70
C PRO A 219 17.27 -39.35 -16.55
N GLY A 220 17.02 -38.07 -16.26
CA GLY A 220 15.68 -37.54 -15.97
C GLY A 220 15.34 -37.54 -14.49
N GLU A 221 14.05 -37.66 -14.16
CA GLU A 221 13.52 -37.53 -12.80
C GLU A 221 13.77 -38.79 -11.95
N ASN A 222 14.26 -38.59 -10.73
CA ASN A 222 14.47 -39.62 -9.73
C ASN A 222 13.87 -39.17 -8.40
N GLU A 223 13.52 -40.12 -7.53
CA GLU A 223 12.91 -39.83 -6.24
C GLU A 223 13.49 -40.73 -5.14
N ILE A 224 13.65 -40.17 -3.95
CA ILE A 224 13.95 -40.92 -2.74
C ILE A 224 13.22 -40.32 -1.53
N ALA A 225 12.65 -41.18 -0.69
CA ALA A 225 12.01 -40.78 0.56
C ALA A 225 12.78 -41.28 1.77
N PHE A 226 12.79 -40.50 2.85
CA PHE A 226 13.35 -40.91 4.14
C PHE A 226 12.60 -40.27 5.31
N GLY A 227 12.56 -40.99 6.43
CA GLY A 227 12.03 -40.46 7.69
C GLY A 227 13.02 -39.50 8.34
N TYR A 228 12.51 -38.38 8.90
CA TYR A 228 13.35 -37.35 9.52
C TYR A 228 13.13 -37.19 11.03
N ARG A 229 12.11 -37.84 11.60
CA ARG A 229 11.76 -37.73 13.03
C ARG A 229 12.93 -38.10 13.94
N GLY A 230 13.18 -37.26 14.94
CA GLY A 230 14.29 -37.42 15.89
C GLY A 230 15.67 -37.10 15.30
N LEU A 231 15.78 -36.80 14.00
CA LEU A 231 17.03 -36.49 13.31
C LEU A 231 17.08 -35.03 12.86
N LEU A 232 16.02 -34.57 12.18
CA LEU A 232 15.91 -33.22 11.62
C LEU A 232 14.74 -32.47 12.28
N ARG A 233 14.81 -31.14 12.25
CA ARG A 233 13.76 -30.24 12.73
C ARG A 233 13.17 -29.45 11.57
N GLU A 234 11.91 -29.10 11.72
CA GLU A 234 11.19 -28.26 10.76
C GLU A 234 11.68 -26.81 10.80
N TRP A 235 11.70 -26.19 9.62
CA TRP A 235 11.92 -24.77 9.45
C TRP A 235 10.62 -24.00 9.75
N SER A 236 10.74 -22.90 10.49
CA SER A 236 9.72 -21.86 10.59
C SER A 236 10.39 -20.48 10.72
N PRO A 237 9.66 -19.38 10.50
CA PRO A 237 10.20 -18.03 10.72
C PRO A 237 10.75 -17.81 12.15
N GLU A 238 10.15 -18.45 13.16
CA GLU A 238 10.57 -18.38 14.57
C GLU A 238 11.73 -19.32 14.88
N ARG A 239 11.88 -20.40 14.10
CA ARG A 239 12.93 -21.41 14.25
C ARG A 239 13.50 -21.76 12.86
N PRO A 240 14.34 -20.88 12.26
CA PRO A 240 14.84 -21.05 10.90
C PRO A 240 15.97 -22.09 10.83
N VAL A 241 15.68 -23.34 11.19
CA VAL A 241 16.66 -24.43 11.15
C VAL A 241 16.91 -24.82 9.70
N LEU A 242 18.18 -24.83 9.31
CA LEU A 242 18.65 -25.23 7.99
C LEU A 242 19.70 -26.33 8.11
N TYR A 243 19.68 -27.25 7.16
CA TYR A 243 20.64 -28.33 6.99
C TYR A 243 21.36 -28.17 5.66
N GLY A 244 22.56 -28.74 5.51
CA GLY A 244 23.18 -28.92 4.21
C GLY A 244 22.58 -30.15 3.52
N LEU A 245 22.17 -30.02 2.27
CA LEU A 245 21.80 -31.15 1.42
C LEU A 245 22.82 -31.27 0.29
N ARG A 246 23.40 -32.46 0.14
CA ARG A 246 24.35 -32.80 -0.90
C ARG A 246 23.83 -33.97 -1.72
N VAL A 247 23.88 -33.85 -3.04
CA VAL A 247 23.57 -34.94 -3.99
C VAL A 247 24.80 -35.18 -4.85
N GLU A 248 25.52 -36.26 -4.56
CA GLU A 248 26.70 -36.68 -5.31
C GLU A 248 26.32 -37.75 -6.32
N LEU A 249 26.61 -37.51 -7.60
CA LEU A 249 26.50 -38.55 -8.61
C LEU A 249 27.80 -39.34 -8.68
N LEU A 250 27.72 -40.66 -8.57
CA LEU A 250 28.88 -41.56 -8.55
C LEU A 250 28.85 -42.50 -9.75
N ASP A 251 30.00 -42.74 -10.37
CA ASP A 251 30.15 -43.76 -11.41
C ASP A 251 30.26 -45.19 -10.82
N GLU A 252 30.43 -46.20 -11.67
CA GLU A 252 30.58 -47.60 -11.25
C GLU A 252 31.84 -47.85 -10.39
N ARG A 253 32.84 -46.97 -10.46
CA ARG A 253 34.09 -47.03 -9.69
C ARG A 253 33.97 -46.29 -8.35
N GLY A 254 32.88 -45.58 -8.12
CA GLY A 254 32.64 -44.75 -6.94
C GLY A 254 33.22 -43.34 -7.06
N GLU A 255 33.64 -42.92 -8.25
CA GLU A 255 34.17 -41.58 -8.51
C GLU A 255 33.04 -40.56 -8.68
N THR A 256 33.22 -39.36 -8.12
CA THR A 256 32.22 -38.29 -8.20
C THR A 256 32.19 -37.66 -9.58
N LEU A 257 31.04 -37.76 -10.25
CA LEU A 257 30.75 -37.14 -11.54
C LEU A 257 30.28 -35.69 -11.40
N SER A 258 29.46 -35.43 -10.40
CA SER A 258 29.00 -34.09 -10.02
C SER A 258 28.57 -34.06 -8.56
N ASP A 259 28.48 -32.84 -8.02
CA ASP A 259 28.13 -32.57 -6.63
C ASP A 259 27.19 -31.37 -6.58
N TRP A 260 25.92 -31.62 -6.29
CA TRP A 260 24.94 -30.56 -6.06
C TRP A 260 24.81 -30.27 -4.57
N GLN A 261 24.81 -28.98 -4.21
CA GLN A 261 24.63 -28.54 -2.83
C GLN A 261 23.54 -27.47 -2.73
N GLN A 262 22.70 -27.60 -1.70
CA GLN A 262 21.76 -26.55 -1.32
C GLN A 262 21.43 -26.60 0.18
N SER A 263 20.83 -25.53 0.67
CA SER A 263 20.18 -25.54 1.99
C SER A 263 18.93 -26.41 1.96
N LEU A 264 18.66 -27.10 3.06
CA LEU A 264 17.46 -27.89 3.29
C LEU A 264 16.75 -27.38 4.54
N GLY A 265 15.56 -26.81 4.37
CA GLY A 265 14.63 -26.52 5.45
C GLY A 265 13.36 -27.34 5.27
N LEU A 266 12.94 -28.06 6.31
CA LEU A 266 11.77 -28.93 6.23
C LEU A 266 10.51 -28.13 6.55
N ARG A 267 9.63 -27.95 5.58
CA ARG A 267 8.39 -27.18 5.78
C ARG A 267 7.23 -27.65 4.90
N ARG A 268 6.00 -27.51 5.40
CA ARG A 268 4.76 -27.61 4.61
C ARG A 268 3.84 -26.45 4.95
N ALA A 269 3.53 -25.62 3.96
CA ALA A 269 2.57 -24.52 4.07
C ALA A 269 1.24 -24.94 3.45
N ALA A 270 0.13 -24.52 4.07
CA ALA A 270 -1.22 -24.82 3.62
C ALA A 270 -2.19 -23.69 4.04
N VAL A 271 -3.37 -23.65 3.43
CA VAL A 271 -4.50 -22.84 3.93
C VAL A 271 -5.58 -23.79 4.44
N THR A 272 -5.96 -23.65 5.71
CA THR A 272 -7.02 -24.44 6.35
C THR A 272 -7.95 -23.47 7.08
N ASP A 273 -9.26 -23.62 6.94
CA ASP A 273 -10.27 -22.78 7.61
C ASP A 273 -10.01 -21.27 7.49
N LYS A 274 -9.71 -20.80 6.27
CA LYS A 274 -9.38 -19.40 5.95
C LYS A 274 -8.16 -18.84 6.72
N GLN A 275 -7.24 -19.69 7.16
CA GLN A 275 -5.99 -19.30 7.81
C GLN A 275 -4.79 -20.00 7.16
N PHE A 276 -3.64 -19.34 7.14
CA PHE A 276 -2.40 -20.03 6.80
C PHE A 276 -2.01 -20.99 7.92
N THR A 277 -1.39 -22.09 7.53
CA THR A 277 -0.77 -23.06 8.42
C THR A 277 0.63 -23.37 7.93
N LEU A 278 1.54 -23.60 8.87
CA LEU A 278 2.90 -24.05 8.62
C LEU A 278 3.21 -25.23 9.53
N ASN A 279 3.56 -26.36 8.93
CA ASN A 279 3.81 -27.61 9.63
C ASN A 279 2.64 -28.02 10.55
N GLY A 280 1.42 -27.90 10.03
CA GLY A 280 0.18 -28.24 10.74
C GLY A 280 -0.24 -27.25 11.84
N ARG A 281 0.45 -26.12 12.00
CA ARG A 281 0.15 -25.10 13.03
C ARG A 281 -0.32 -23.79 12.40
N PRO A 282 -1.27 -23.05 13.01
CA PRO A 282 -1.70 -21.75 12.51
C PRO A 282 -0.52 -20.78 12.35
N LEU A 283 -0.56 -19.98 11.28
CA LEU A 283 0.43 -18.96 10.97
C LEU A 283 -0.27 -17.66 10.57
N LYS A 284 0.04 -16.57 11.28
CA LYS A 284 -0.30 -15.21 10.83
C LYS A 284 0.91 -14.61 10.12
N LEU A 285 0.76 -14.32 8.83
CA LEU A 285 1.82 -13.71 8.02
C LEU A 285 1.83 -12.19 8.24
N ARG A 286 2.93 -11.66 8.76
CA ARG A 286 3.04 -10.24 9.16
C ARG A 286 4.38 -9.73 8.68
N GLY A 287 4.36 -8.85 7.69
CA GLY A 287 5.56 -8.45 6.99
C GLY A 287 5.52 -7.05 6.45
N GLY A 288 6.41 -6.78 5.52
CA GLY A 288 6.39 -5.59 4.67
C GLY A 288 6.92 -5.92 3.28
N THR A 289 6.89 -4.92 2.42
CA THR A 289 7.15 -5.11 0.99
C THR A 289 8.44 -4.42 0.56
N VAL A 290 9.17 -5.01 -0.38
CA VAL A 290 10.26 -4.39 -1.13
C VAL A 290 9.94 -4.54 -2.61
N VAL A 291 9.99 -3.45 -3.37
CA VAL A 291 9.77 -3.45 -4.83
C VAL A 291 11.12 -3.44 -5.52
N TRP A 292 11.73 -4.62 -5.63
CA TRP A 292 13.16 -4.76 -5.93
C TRP A 292 13.59 -3.99 -7.19
N HIS A 293 12.97 -4.27 -8.34
CA HIS A 293 13.38 -3.64 -9.60
C HIS A 293 13.09 -2.15 -9.69
N ARG A 294 12.06 -1.65 -8.98
CA ARG A 294 11.84 -0.21 -8.82
C ARG A 294 12.94 0.39 -7.96
N TRP A 295 13.26 -0.21 -6.83
CA TRP A 295 14.31 0.28 -5.94
C TRP A 295 15.69 0.34 -6.63
N MET A 296 15.99 -0.59 -7.54
CA MET A 296 17.23 -0.59 -8.34
C MET A 296 17.29 0.51 -9.41
N ARG A 297 16.24 1.33 -9.59
CA ARG A 297 16.26 2.46 -10.51
C ARG A 297 17.19 3.57 -10.01
N ASP A 298 17.16 3.86 -8.71
CA ASP A 298 17.86 4.98 -8.13
C ASP A 298 19.25 4.58 -7.64
N ALA A 299 20.22 5.51 -7.69
CA ALA A 299 21.61 5.23 -7.35
C ALA A 299 21.78 4.75 -5.89
N GLU A 300 21.18 5.45 -4.91
CA GLU A 300 21.22 5.04 -3.50
C GLU A 300 20.53 3.70 -3.28
N GLY A 301 19.41 3.44 -3.97
CA GLY A 301 18.70 2.17 -3.90
C GLY A 301 19.52 1.00 -4.42
N ARG A 302 20.25 1.18 -5.53
CA ARG A 302 21.22 0.19 -6.03
C ARG A 302 22.35 -0.06 -5.05
N GLU A 303 22.97 1.00 -4.52
CA GLU A 303 24.08 0.87 -3.56
C GLU A 303 23.65 0.08 -2.33
N ALA A 304 22.53 0.45 -1.71
CA ALA A 304 22.00 -0.20 -0.52
C ALA A 304 21.45 -1.61 -0.79
N GLY A 305 20.81 -1.84 -1.93
CA GLY A 305 20.19 -3.13 -2.26
C GLY A 305 21.20 -4.21 -2.61
N TYR A 306 22.26 -3.87 -3.35
CA TYR A 306 23.33 -4.82 -3.67
C TYR A 306 24.31 -5.04 -2.49
N ASP A 307 24.34 -4.13 -1.52
CA ASP A 307 25.00 -4.38 -0.23
C ASP A 307 24.17 -5.35 0.63
N THR A 308 24.59 -6.62 0.60
CA THR A 308 23.94 -7.70 1.34
C THR A 308 24.01 -7.50 2.86
N ILE A 309 25.05 -6.83 3.37
CA ILE A 309 25.18 -6.52 4.80
C ILE A 309 24.16 -5.45 5.18
N TRP A 310 24.06 -4.40 4.38
CA TRP A 310 23.06 -3.34 4.60
C TRP A 310 21.64 -3.91 4.56
N PHE A 311 21.29 -4.71 3.55
CA PHE A 311 19.96 -5.31 3.43
C PHE A 311 19.64 -6.24 4.61
N ARG A 312 20.61 -7.07 5.01
CA ARG A 312 20.49 -7.94 6.19
C ARG A 312 20.16 -7.14 7.44
N ASP A 313 20.90 -6.08 7.72
CA ASP A 313 20.76 -5.35 8.99
C ASP A 313 19.55 -4.40 8.99
N ASN A 314 19.28 -3.71 7.88
CA ASN A 314 18.26 -2.66 7.81
C ASN A 314 16.88 -3.13 7.35
N ILE A 315 16.78 -4.28 6.69
CA ILE A 315 15.51 -4.85 6.25
C ILE A 315 15.21 -6.14 7.01
N VAL A 316 16.02 -7.19 6.81
CA VAL A 316 15.72 -8.54 7.32
C VAL A 316 15.73 -8.58 8.84
N ARG A 317 16.84 -8.20 9.47
CA ARG A 317 16.97 -8.21 10.94
C ARG A 317 16.07 -7.18 11.59
N ARG A 318 15.93 -5.99 11.00
CA ARG A 318 15.01 -4.97 11.51
C ARG A 318 13.58 -5.48 11.57
N LEU A 319 13.06 -6.08 10.49
CA LEU A 319 11.75 -6.74 10.48
C LEU A 319 11.62 -7.77 11.61
N LYS A 320 12.62 -8.66 11.77
CA LYS A 320 12.65 -9.65 12.85
C LYS A 320 12.64 -9.02 14.24
N GLU A 321 13.41 -7.96 14.46
CA GLU A 321 13.50 -7.25 15.73
C GLU A 321 12.20 -6.50 16.07
N HIS A 322 11.37 -6.14 15.09
CA HIS A 322 10.00 -5.66 15.33
C HIS A 322 8.97 -6.79 15.48
N GLY A 323 9.35 -8.06 15.29
CA GLY A 323 8.50 -9.25 15.44
C GLY A 323 7.93 -9.82 14.14
N ALA A 324 8.22 -9.20 13.00
CA ALA A 324 7.70 -9.62 11.71
C ALA A 324 8.22 -11.01 11.33
N ASN A 325 7.46 -11.69 10.47
CA ASN A 325 7.78 -13.03 9.98
C ASN A 325 7.61 -13.18 8.47
N LEU A 326 7.35 -12.10 7.73
CA LEU A 326 7.17 -12.10 6.28
C LEU A 326 7.96 -10.95 5.63
N LEU A 327 8.48 -11.18 4.42
CA LEU A 327 8.93 -10.16 3.48
C LEU A 327 8.33 -10.45 2.10
N ARG A 328 7.65 -9.48 1.51
CA ARG A 328 7.15 -9.56 0.12
C ARG A 328 8.18 -8.94 -0.81
N PHE A 329 8.61 -9.68 -1.82
CA PHE A 329 9.34 -9.13 -2.96
C PHE A 329 8.33 -8.90 -4.07
N HIS A 330 7.91 -7.64 -4.25
CA HIS A 330 6.86 -7.23 -5.17
C HIS A 330 7.40 -6.89 -6.55
N LEU A 331 6.64 -7.24 -7.60
CA LEU A 331 6.94 -7.04 -9.02
C LEU A 331 8.35 -7.47 -9.43
N GLY A 332 8.67 -8.72 -9.15
CA GLY A 332 9.81 -9.43 -9.72
C GLY A 332 10.77 -10.02 -8.69
N VAL A 333 11.83 -10.59 -9.23
CA VAL A 333 12.72 -11.50 -8.52
C VAL A 333 13.89 -10.74 -7.91
N PRO A 334 14.16 -10.89 -6.60
CA PRO A 334 15.38 -10.38 -6.00
C PRO A 334 16.56 -11.33 -6.29
N PRO A 335 17.81 -10.90 -6.08
CA PRO A 335 18.95 -11.78 -6.05
C PRO A 335 18.74 -12.95 -5.08
N GLU A 336 19.11 -14.17 -5.47
CA GLU A 336 18.88 -15.40 -4.70
C GLU A 336 19.47 -15.29 -3.27
N ARG A 337 20.60 -14.60 -3.14
CA ARG A 337 21.24 -14.35 -1.82
C ARG A 337 20.35 -13.60 -0.83
N LEU A 338 19.35 -12.84 -1.29
CA LEU A 338 18.37 -12.18 -0.41
C LEU A 338 17.30 -13.18 0.07
N LEU A 339 16.96 -14.19 -0.74
CA LEU A 339 16.14 -15.32 -0.29
C LEU A 339 16.91 -16.15 0.74
N ASP A 340 18.22 -16.36 0.54
CA ASP A 340 19.05 -17.04 1.55
C ASP A 340 19.09 -16.30 2.90
N LEU A 341 19.03 -14.96 2.90
CA LEU A 341 18.90 -14.19 4.13
C LEU A 341 17.57 -14.48 4.81
N CYS A 342 16.48 -14.56 4.05
CA CYS A 342 15.14 -14.89 4.58
C CYS A 342 15.11 -16.31 5.16
N ASP A 343 15.72 -17.28 4.48
CA ASP A 343 15.88 -18.65 4.98
C ASP A 343 16.62 -18.69 6.31
N ARG A 344 17.78 -18.00 6.39
CA ARG A 344 18.69 -18.03 7.55
C ARG A 344 18.16 -17.27 8.76
N TYR A 345 17.53 -16.11 8.54
CA TYR A 345 17.05 -15.24 9.62
C TYR A 345 15.57 -15.46 9.96
N GLY A 346 14.86 -16.28 9.17
CA GLY A 346 13.50 -16.70 9.44
C GLY A 346 12.47 -15.63 9.08
N LEU A 347 12.41 -15.25 7.81
CA LEU A 347 11.29 -14.54 7.23
C LEU A 347 10.65 -15.45 6.18
N ALA A 348 9.35 -15.68 6.26
CA ALA A 348 8.59 -16.18 5.13
C ALA A 348 8.70 -15.17 3.98
N VAL A 349 8.60 -15.66 2.75
CA VAL A 349 8.65 -14.86 1.54
C VAL A 349 7.35 -15.04 0.78
N GLN A 350 6.74 -13.90 0.46
CA GLN A 350 5.81 -13.81 -0.65
C GLN A 350 6.61 -13.43 -1.88
N TYR A 351 6.67 -14.37 -2.82
CA TYR A 351 7.53 -14.30 -3.98
C TYR A 351 6.68 -13.98 -5.20
N GLU A 352 6.95 -12.86 -5.86
CA GLU A 352 6.08 -12.33 -6.91
C GLU A 352 6.78 -12.27 -8.27
N TRP A 353 6.01 -12.53 -9.33
CA TRP A 353 6.44 -12.35 -10.70
C TRP A 353 6.19 -10.91 -11.20
N ASN A 354 6.87 -10.47 -12.27
CA ASN A 354 6.96 -9.06 -12.64
C ASN A 354 5.80 -8.49 -13.51
N PHE A 355 4.83 -9.29 -13.97
CA PHE A 355 3.73 -8.75 -14.79
C PHE A 355 2.48 -8.43 -13.97
N PHE A 356 1.75 -7.40 -14.41
CA PHE A 356 0.63 -6.83 -13.68
C PHE A 356 -0.39 -6.14 -14.59
N HIS A 357 -1.55 -5.71 -14.06
CA HIS A 357 -2.59 -4.92 -14.77
C HIS A 357 -3.06 -5.49 -16.11
N GLY A 358 -3.12 -6.81 -16.25
CA GLY A 358 -3.58 -7.42 -17.50
C GLY A 358 -2.65 -7.17 -18.68
N MET A 359 -1.36 -6.99 -18.40
CA MET A 359 -0.35 -6.77 -19.44
C MET A 359 -0.03 -8.08 -20.17
N PRO A 360 0.26 -8.03 -21.48
CA PRO A 360 0.37 -9.24 -22.28
C PRO A 360 1.52 -10.12 -21.80
N ALA A 361 1.26 -11.42 -21.66
CA ALA A 361 2.27 -12.46 -21.56
C ALA A 361 1.78 -13.67 -22.35
N SER A 362 2.58 -14.19 -23.28
CA SER A 362 2.20 -15.36 -24.05
C SER A 362 2.29 -16.60 -23.17
N ARG A 363 1.39 -17.56 -23.41
CA ARG A 363 1.44 -18.86 -22.73
C ARG A 363 2.81 -19.53 -22.90
N GLU A 364 3.40 -19.45 -24.10
CA GLU A 364 4.73 -20.00 -24.39
C GLU A 364 5.82 -19.41 -23.50
N SER A 365 5.85 -18.07 -23.37
CA SER A 365 6.83 -17.39 -22.51
C SER A 365 6.64 -17.74 -21.04
N LEU A 366 5.39 -17.91 -20.59
CA LEU A 366 5.08 -18.36 -19.23
C LEU A 366 5.54 -19.80 -18.99
N MET A 367 5.27 -20.72 -19.93
CA MET A 367 5.71 -22.12 -19.85
C MET A 367 7.23 -22.26 -19.82
N GLU A 368 7.98 -21.32 -20.40
CA GLU A 368 9.44 -21.31 -20.36
C GLU A 368 10.00 -20.75 -19.04
N GLN A 369 9.38 -19.70 -18.48
CA GLN A 369 9.96 -18.95 -17.37
C GLN A 369 9.44 -19.36 -15.99
N TYR A 370 8.15 -19.69 -15.86
CA TYR A 370 7.56 -20.08 -14.59
C TYR A 370 8.15 -21.35 -13.97
N PRO A 371 8.49 -22.42 -14.71
CA PRO A 371 9.14 -23.58 -14.09
C PRO A 371 10.47 -23.22 -13.43
N LYS A 372 11.27 -22.33 -14.06
CA LYS A 372 12.54 -21.85 -13.48
C LYS A 372 12.31 -21.05 -12.20
N TRP A 373 11.21 -20.30 -12.15
CA TRP A 373 10.77 -19.55 -10.97
C TRP A 373 10.31 -20.46 -9.83
N PHE A 374 9.49 -21.48 -10.15
CA PHE A 374 9.03 -22.47 -9.18
C PHE A 374 10.16 -23.39 -8.68
N ASP A 375 11.13 -23.72 -9.52
CA ASP A 375 12.34 -24.44 -9.10
C ASP A 375 13.08 -23.66 -8.01
N LEU A 376 13.24 -22.33 -8.21
CA LEU A 376 13.87 -21.47 -7.21
C LEU A 376 13.01 -21.33 -5.95
N ALA A 377 11.71 -21.11 -6.11
CA ALA A 377 10.76 -21.04 -4.99
C ALA A 377 10.79 -22.31 -4.12
N ALA A 378 10.85 -23.49 -4.74
CA ALA A 378 10.90 -24.77 -4.04
C ALA A 378 12.27 -25.05 -3.36
N ARG A 379 13.35 -24.40 -3.81
CA ARG A 379 14.68 -24.49 -3.19
C ARG A 379 14.74 -23.77 -1.84
N HIS A 380 13.98 -22.68 -1.70
CA HIS A 380 14.01 -21.83 -0.51
C HIS A 380 12.87 -22.17 0.46
N PRO A 381 13.15 -22.70 1.67
CA PRO A 381 12.11 -22.99 2.65
C PRO A 381 11.32 -21.74 3.08
N SER A 382 11.92 -20.54 2.96
CA SER A 382 11.25 -19.27 3.23
C SER A 382 10.13 -18.94 2.26
N VAL A 383 10.18 -19.36 1.00
CA VAL A 383 9.12 -19.05 0.03
C VAL A 383 7.89 -19.86 0.38
N LEU A 384 6.86 -19.18 0.92
CA LEU A 384 5.62 -19.82 1.38
C LEU A 384 4.43 -19.51 0.46
N LEU A 385 4.43 -18.35 -0.19
CA LEU A 385 3.36 -17.88 -1.07
C LEU A 385 3.96 -17.39 -2.39
N CYS A 386 3.53 -17.98 -3.50
CA CYS A 386 3.88 -17.54 -4.83
C CYS A 386 2.74 -16.70 -5.42
N HIS A 387 3.08 -15.54 -5.97
CA HIS A 387 2.18 -14.51 -6.48
C HIS A 387 2.47 -14.32 -7.98
N PRO A 388 1.81 -15.08 -8.88
CA PRO A 388 2.23 -15.19 -10.27
C PRO A 388 1.99 -13.92 -11.10
N TYR A 389 1.18 -12.98 -10.61
CA TYR A 389 0.85 -11.73 -11.30
C TYR A 389 0.25 -10.74 -10.35
N ASN A 390 0.27 -9.44 -10.67
CA ASN A 390 -0.33 -8.42 -9.80
C ASN A 390 -1.55 -7.75 -10.45
N GLU A 391 -2.69 -7.69 -9.76
CA GLU A 391 -3.89 -6.94 -10.18
C GLU A 391 -4.28 -7.21 -11.65
N THR A 392 -4.21 -8.48 -12.06
CA THR A 392 -4.41 -8.89 -13.47
C THR A 392 -5.76 -9.54 -13.65
N GLU A 393 -6.50 -9.07 -14.66
CA GLU A 393 -7.85 -9.51 -14.96
C GLU A 393 -7.99 -9.94 -16.44
N GLY A 394 -9.17 -10.44 -16.81
CA GLY A 394 -9.54 -10.70 -18.20
C GLY A 394 -8.76 -11.83 -18.89
N GLU A 395 -8.46 -11.66 -20.17
CA GLU A 395 -7.80 -12.70 -20.99
C GLU A 395 -6.38 -13.04 -20.52
N GLN A 396 -5.66 -12.10 -19.91
CA GLN A 396 -4.27 -12.37 -19.51
C GLN A 396 -4.23 -13.21 -18.24
N LEU A 397 -5.19 -12.98 -17.34
CA LEU A 397 -5.42 -13.86 -16.20
C LEU A 397 -5.72 -15.30 -16.66
N LYS A 398 -6.59 -15.47 -17.65
CA LYS A 398 -6.89 -16.80 -18.23
C LYS A 398 -5.66 -17.45 -18.85
N THR A 399 -4.85 -16.66 -19.56
CA THR A 399 -3.60 -17.13 -20.18
C THR A 399 -2.62 -17.62 -19.11
N ALA A 400 -2.44 -16.86 -18.03
CA ALA A 400 -1.61 -17.23 -16.88
C ALA A 400 -2.08 -18.54 -16.24
N TRP A 401 -3.37 -18.68 -15.94
CA TRP A 401 -3.92 -19.91 -15.36
C TRP A 401 -3.79 -21.12 -16.28
N SER A 402 -3.92 -20.94 -17.60
CA SER A 402 -3.74 -22.03 -18.56
C SER A 402 -2.31 -22.60 -18.58
N ALA A 403 -1.31 -21.80 -18.19
CA ALA A 403 0.07 -22.24 -18.01
C ALA A 403 0.26 -22.84 -16.60
N LEU A 404 -0.20 -22.13 -15.57
CA LEU A 404 -0.09 -22.56 -14.17
C LEU A 404 -0.72 -23.94 -13.94
N ASP A 405 -1.91 -24.20 -14.47
CA ASP A 405 -2.62 -25.47 -14.28
C ASP A 405 -1.83 -26.69 -14.79
N GLU A 406 -0.93 -26.49 -15.75
CA GLU A 406 -0.01 -27.52 -16.25
C GLU A 406 1.23 -27.60 -15.35
N ILE A 407 1.89 -26.46 -15.12
CA ILE A 407 3.17 -26.37 -14.42
C ILE A 407 3.08 -26.87 -12.98
N VAL A 408 2.05 -26.45 -12.23
CA VAL A 408 1.98 -26.67 -10.77
C VAL A 408 1.83 -28.15 -10.38
N ARG A 409 1.52 -29.03 -11.34
CA ARG A 409 1.39 -30.48 -11.12
C ARG A 409 2.73 -31.16 -10.85
N ASP A 410 3.82 -30.57 -11.34
CA ASP A 410 5.17 -31.13 -11.21
C ASP A 410 5.88 -30.71 -9.91
N TYR A 411 5.26 -29.79 -9.15
CA TYR A 411 5.84 -29.24 -7.93
C TYR A 411 5.14 -29.80 -6.68
N PRO A 412 5.86 -29.88 -5.53
CA PRO A 412 5.21 -30.10 -4.23
C PRO A 412 4.12 -29.07 -3.96
N PRO A 413 3.16 -29.34 -3.05
CA PRO A 413 2.14 -28.37 -2.69
C PRO A 413 2.74 -27.01 -2.29
N MET A 414 2.33 -25.95 -3.01
CA MET A 414 2.73 -24.56 -2.78
C MET A 414 1.49 -23.69 -2.68
N LEU A 415 1.54 -22.60 -1.91
CA LEU A 415 0.44 -21.64 -1.90
C LEU A 415 0.54 -20.71 -3.11
N LEU A 416 -0.58 -20.54 -3.79
CA LEU A 416 -0.74 -19.64 -4.91
C LEU A 416 -1.79 -18.59 -4.59
N GLU A 417 -1.46 -17.35 -4.92
CA GLU A 417 -2.44 -16.27 -5.04
C GLU A 417 -3.64 -16.67 -5.91
N ASP A 418 -4.81 -16.10 -5.57
CA ASP A 418 -6.12 -16.26 -6.19
C ASP A 418 -6.71 -17.69 -6.15
N ARG A 419 -5.87 -18.73 -6.16
CA ARG A 419 -6.28 -20.11 -5.90
C ARG A 419 -6.58 -20.31 -4.42
N ASP A 420 -5.61 -20.02 -3.55
CA ASP A 420 -5.67 -20.42 -2.13
C ASP A 420 -6.12 -19.27 -1.21
N VAL A 421 -5.91 -18.03 -1.63
CA VAL A 421 -6.14 -16.83 -0.81
C VAL A 421 -6.79 -15.71 -1.62
N MET A 422 -7.34 -14.72 -0.92
CA MET A 422 -7.90 -13.50 -1.51
C MET A 422 -6.99 -12.31 -1.17
N HIS A 423 -6.52 -11.62 -2.20
CA HIS A 423 -5.61 -10.48 -2.07
C HIS A 423 -6.36 -9.16 -2.03
N ILE A 424 -5.90 -8.25 -1.17
CA ILE A 424 -6.57 -6.98 -0.90
C ILE A 424 -5.58 -5.84 -1.07
N HIS A 425 -5.75 -5.10 -2.17
CA HIS A 425 -4.95 -3.93 -2.49
C HIS A 425 -5.73 -2.64 -2.27
N LYS A 426 -5.23 -1.88 -1.31
CA LYS A 426 -6.02 -0.91 -0.60
C LYS A 426 -5.04 0.17 -0.14
N TYR A 427 -4.82 1.16 -1.00
CA TYR A 427 -3.90 2.27 -0.77
C TYR A 427 -4.52 3.41 0.01
N TRP A 428 -3.76 4.03 0.90
CA TRP A 428 -4.23 5.09 1.78
C TRP A 428 -4.93 6.28 1.04
N TRP A 429 -4.53 6.66 -0.17
CA TRP A 429 -5.27 7.67 -0.97
C TRP A 429 -6.58 7.19 -1.61
N SER A 430 -6.76 5.87 -1.77
CA SER A 430 -7.97 5.22 -2.25
C SER A 430 -8.83 4.66 -1.12
N LEU A 431 -8.38 4.79 0.14
CA LEU A 431 -8.81 3.87 1.19
C LEU A 431 -9.72 4.38 2.26
N PHE A 432 -9.58 5.63 2.64
CA PHE A 432 -9.88 5.91 4.03
C PHE A 432 -11.35 6.06 4.35
N GLU A 433 -12.21 5.96 3.34
CA GLU A 433 -13.65 5.99 3.56
C GLU A 433 -14.25 4.59 3.47
N ASN A 434 -13.68 3.66 2.68
CA ASN A 434 -14.31 2.36 2.46
C ASN A 434 -13.75 1.20 3.29
N LEU A 435 -12.59 1.36 3.93
CA LEU A 435 -11.92 0.23 4.59
C LEU A 435 -12.53 -0.13 5.94
N GLY A 436 -12.80 0.86 6.80
CA GLY A 436 -13.16 0.67 8.21
C GLY A 436 -14.66 0.60 8.50
N LEU A 437 -15.49 0.58 7.46
CA LEU A 437 -16.93 0.78 7.60
C LEU A 437 -17.77 -0.48 7.71
N TYR A 438 -17.31 -1.59 7.15
CA TYR A 438 -18.23 -2.66 6.76
C TYR A 438 -17.89 -4.05 7.25
N TYR A 439 -16.61 -4.26 7.56
CA TYR A 439 -16.12 -5.59 7.87
C TYR A 439 -15.59 -5.57 9.29
N ASP A 440 -16.28 -6.31 10.15
CA ASP A 440 -15.86 -6.50 11.54
C ASP A 440 -15.18 -7.88 11.72
N SER A 441 -15.27 -8.76 10.70
CA SER A 441 -14.57 -10.05 10.68
C SER A 441 -14.16 -10.49 9.27
N ALA A 442 -12.97 -11.09 9.16
CA ALA A 442 -12.51 -11.81 7.98
C ALA A 442 -13.40 -13.02 7.64
N ASP A 443 -14.25 -13.49 8.56
CA ASP A 443 -15.20 -14.58 8.32
C ASP A 443 -16.25 -14.24 7.27
N GLN A 444 -16.50 -12.94 7.05
CA GLN A 444 -17.41 -12.43 6.03
C GLN A 444 -16.94 -12.75 4.60
N PHE A 445 -15.71 -13.23 4.43
CA PHE A 445 -15.10 -13.51 3.13
C PHE A 445 -14.95 -15.01 2.87
N PRO A 446 -14.99 -15.47 1.60
CA PRO A 446 -14.99 -16.90 1.28
C PRO A 446 -13.63 -17.58 1.47
N LYS A 447 -12.52 -16.83 1.45
CA LYS A 447 -11.14 -17.34 1.56
C LYS A 447 -10.35 -16.59 2.65
N ALA A 448 -9.19 -17.14 3.00
CA ALA A 448 -8.20 -16.43 3.79
C ALA A 448 -7.83 -15.11 3.10
N ILE A 449 -7.69 -14.04 3.88
CA ILE A 449 -7.36 -12.71 3.36
C ILE A 449 -5.87 -12.44 3.52
N MET A 450 -5.22 -12.10 2.41
CA MET A 450 -3.88 -11.54 2.36
C MET A 450 -4.00 -10.05 2.01
N VAL A 451 -3.57 -9.16 2.90
CA VAL A 451 -3.56 -7.72 2.65
C VAL A 451 -2.13 -7.27 2.43
N ASP A 452 -1.69 -7.36 1.19
CA ASP A 452 -0.31 -7.18 0.77
C ASP A 452 0.00 -5.85 0.09
N GLU A 453 -1.00 -4.96 -0.02
CA GLU A 453 -0.82 -3.56 -0.40
C GLU A 453 -1.72 -2.62 0.41
N PHE A 454 -1.11 -1.87 1.35
CA PHE A 454 -1.72 -0.72 2.01
C PHE A 454 -0.67 0.21 2.63
N GLY A 455 -1.11 1.37 3.11
CA GLY A 455 -0.24 2.28 3.89
C GLY A 455 0.91 2.90 3.10
N GLY A 456 0.87 2.80 1.77
CA GLY A 456 1.91 3.22 0.83
C GLY A 456 2.86 4.34 1.31
N ASN A 457 4.16 4.06 1.28
CA ASN A 457 5.19 5.08 1.47
C ASN A 457 5.32 5.92 0.21
N TYR A 458 5.46 7.23 0.35
CA TYR A 458 5.74 8.13 -0.78
C TYR A 458 6.56 9.34 -0.35
N LEU A 459 7.23 9.22 0.79
CA LEU A 459 8.08 10.28 1.30
C LEU A 459 9.55 9.88 1.11
N ASP A 460 10.39 10.83 0.77
CA ASP A 460 11.85 10.66 0.72
C ASP A 460 12.49 10.69 2.11
N GLY A 461 13.83 10.68 2.15
CA GLY A 461 14.62 10.78 3.39
C GLY A 461 14.40 12.07 4.18
N ASN A 462 13.84 13.12 3.57
CA ASN A 462 13.57 14.42 4.18
C ASN A 462 12.09 14.60 4.55
N GLY A 463 11.23 13.61 4.25
CA GLY A 463 9.79 13.76 4.42
C GLY A 463 9.12 14.56 3.30
N GLU A 464 9.82 14.78 2.17
CA GLU A 464 9.28 15.37 0.96
C GLU A 464 8.61 14.31 0.08
N MET A 465 7.63 14.72 -0.72
CA MET A 465 6.87 13.80 -1.56
C MET A 465 7.72 13.31 -2.74
N GLY A 466 7.60 12.01 -3.05
CA GLY A 466 8.22 11.41 -4.23
C GLY A 466 7.58 11.87 -5.55
N GLY A 467 8.05 11.28 -6.66
CA GLY A 467 7.63 11.63 -8.02
C GLY A 467 6.26 11.09 -8.46
N TYR A 468 5.53 10.38 -7.59
CA TYR A 468 4.25 9.77 -7.95
C TYR A 468 3.18 10.84 -8.23
N PRO A 469 2.52 10.87 -9.41
CA PRO A 469 1.71 12.03 -9.82
C PRO A 469 0.59 12.45 -8.86
N SER A 470 -0.10 11.49 -8.24
CA SER A 470 -1.24 11.75 -7.36
C SER A 470 -0.89 11.99 -5.89
N ILE A 471 0.40 11.91 -5.52
CA ILE A 471 0.79 11.98 -4.11
C ILE A 471 0.52 13.35 -3.48
N ARG A 472 0.73 14.40 -4.26
CA ARG A 472 0.56 15.78 -3.82
C ARG A 472 -0.90 16.04 -3.46
N GLU A 473 -1.80 15.65 -4.33
CA GLU A 473 -3.24 15.73 -4.11
C GLU A 473 -3.64 14.90 -2.89
N SER A 474 -3.11 13.69 -2.75
CA SER A 474 -3.38 12.83 -1.59
C SER A 474 -3.01 13.53 -0.27
N TYR A 475 -1.83 14.12 -0.13
CA TYR A 475 -1.48 14.87 1.08
C TYR A 475 -2.28 16.17 1.24
N MET A 476 -2.66 16.84 0.15
CA MET A 476 -3.57 18.00 0.22
C MET A 476 -4.95 17.59 0.76
N ARG A 477 -5.49 16.45 0.34
CA ARG A 477 -6.76 15.89 0.85
C ARG A 477 -6.73 15.76 2.36
N PHE A 478 -5.66 15.19 2.91
CA PHE A 478 -5.60 14.86 4.34
C PHE A 478 -5.06 15.99 5.22
N LEU A 479 -4.13 16.80 4.73
CA LEU A 479 -3.38 17.78 5.53
C LEU A 479 -3.60 19.24 5.09
N GLY A 480 -4.33 19.48 4.01
CA GLY A 480 -4.59 20.83 3.50
C GLY A 480 -3.45 21.38 2.62
N ARG A 481 -3.58 22.64 2.18
CA ARG A 481 -2.67 23.26 1.17
C ARG A 481 -1.26 23.59 1.68
N SER A 482 -1.05 23.66 3.00
CA SER A 482 0.15 24.24 3.62
C SER A 482 0.88 23.28 4.56
N HIS A 483 0.74 21.97 4.33
CA HIS A 483 1.35 20.96 5.18
C HIS A 483 2.88 20.95 5.12
N THR A 484 3.52 20.62 6.23
CA THR A 484 4.97 20.52 6.41
C THR A 484 5.47 19.07 6.28
N ALA A 485 6.78 18.89 6.11
CA ALA A 485 7.39 17.55 6.12
C ALA A 485 7.13 16.78 7.43
N ALA A 486 7.15 17.48 8.56
CA ALA A 486 6.85 16.89 9.87
C ALA A 486 5.39 16.38 9.93
N GLU A 487 4.43 17.15 9.42
CA GLU A 487 3.03 16.72 9.35
C GLU A 487 2.83 15.55 8.40
N ARG A 488 3.52 15.51 7.26
CA ARG A 488 3.47 14.37 6.34
C ARG A 488 4.05 13.09 6.96
N LEU A 489 5.17 13.19 7.68
CA LEU A 489 5.78 12.06 8.39
C LEU A 489 4.88 11.57 9.53
N HIS A 490 4.29 12.48 10.30
CA HIS A 490 3.32 12.16 11.35
C HIS A 490 2.08 11.48 10.76
N HIS A 491 1.58 11.98 9.63
CA HIS A 491 0.45 11.37 8.93
C HIS A 491 0.76 9.96 8.46
N LEU A 492 1.93 9.72 7.85
CA LEU A 492 2.38 8.39 7.40
C LEU A 492 2.43 7.40 8.57
N ASP A 493 3.02 7.79 9.70
CA ASP A 493 3.07 6.96 10.92
C ASP A 493 1.65 6.57 11.36
N ARG A 494 0.79 7.56 11.59
CA ARG A 494 -0.57 7.36 12.13
C ARG A 494 -1.46 6.57 11.19
N SER A 495 -1.41 6.87 9.90
CA SER A 495 -2.29 6.25 8.92
C SER A 495 -1.91 4.78 8.71
N CYS A 496 -0.61 4.46 8.60
CA CYS A 496 -0.12 3.09 8.52
C CYS A 496 -0.47 2.27 9.76
N GLY A 497 -0.18 2.80 10.96
CA GLY A 497 -0.45 2.11 12.22
C GLY A 497 -1.94 1.74 12.36
N LYS A 498 -2.84 2.71 12.16
CA LYS A 498 -4.29 2.51 12.29
C LYS A 498 -4.84 1.46 11.31
N VAL A 499 -4.41 1.50 10.05
CA VAL A 499 -4.85 0.53 9.04
C VAL A 499 -4.31 -0.87 9.35
N ALA A 500 -3.04 -0.95 9.76
CA ALA A 500 -2.44 -2.22 10.11
C ALA A 500 -3.14 -2.86 11.32
N GLU A 501 -3.46 -2.06 12.33
CA GLU A 501 -4.24 -2.48 13.49
C GLU A 501 -5.65 -2.96 13.09
N TYR A 502 -6.33 -2.25 12.18
CA TYR A 502 -7.63 -2.65 11.66
C TYR A 502 -7.59 -4.05 11.04
N TRP A 503 -6.62 -4.32 10.16
CA TRP A 503 -6.49 -5.63 9.53
C TRP A 503 -6.24 -6.75 10.53
N ARG A 504 -5.47 -6.47 11.58
CA ARG A 504 -5.32 -7.41 12.71
C ARG A 504 -6.64 -7.62 13.45
N ARG A 505 -7.38 -6.55 13.75
CA ARG A 505 -8.65 -6.62 14.50
C ARG A 505 -9.68 -7.46 13.77
N ILE A 506 -9.83 -7.33 12.45
CA ILE A 506 -10.80 -8.14 11.69
C ILE A 506 -10.32 -9.59 11.47
N GLY A 507 -9.05 -9.89 11.74
CA GLY A 507 -8.52 -11.25 11.67
C GLY A 507 -7.96 -11.66 10.32
N ALA A 508 -7.44 -10.72 9.51
CA ALA A 508 -6.73 -11.03 8.28
C ALA A 508 -5.69 -12.15 8.48
N ALA A 509 -5.55 -13.03 7.50
CA ALA A 509 -4.64 -14.18 7.60
C ALA A 509 -3.19 -13.76 7.38
N GLY A 510 -2.98 -12.78 6.49
CA GLY A 510 -1.68 -12.16 6.28
C GLY A 510 -1.78 -10.68 5.93
N VAL A 511 -0.72 -9.93 6.25
CA VAL A 511 -0.65 -8.47 6.07
C VAL A 511 0.80 -8.04 5.76
N ALA A 512 0.99 -7.28 4.68
CA ALA A 512 2.27 -6.68 4.27
C ALA A 512 2.04 -5.26 3.72
N PRO A 513 2.38 -4.19 4.48
CA PRO A 513 2.23 -2.83 3.99
C PRO A 513 3.20 -2.51 2.85
N PHE A 514 2.73 -1.68 1.93
CA PHE A 514 3.48 -1.10 0.83
C PHE A 514 4.11 0.23 1.32
N THR A 515 5.36 0.55 1.06
CA THR A 515 6.47 -0.37 0.83
C THR A 515 7.69 0.14 1.57
N ILE A 516 8.53 -0.78 2.06
CA ILE A 516 9.77 -0.46 2.80
C ILE A 516 10.77 0.24 1.87
N ALA A 517 10.86 -0.22 0.62
CA ALA A 517 11.80 0.29 -0.37
C ALA A 517 11.25 0.15 -1.81
N SER A 518 11.26 1.26 -2.53
CA SER A 518 10.93 1.42 -3.96
C SER A 518 11.71 2.63 -4.52
N SER A 519 11.49 3.00 -5.78
CA SER A 519 12.08 4.20 -6.38
C SER A 519 11.44 5.49 -5.87
N TYR A 520 12.18 6.60 -5.96
CA TYR A 520 11.69 7.97 -5.75
C TYR A 520 10.45 8.27 -6.59
N ALA A 521 10.40 7.77 -7.83
CA ALA A 521 9.27 7.98 -8.75
C ALA A 521 8.00 7.26 -8.29
N ASP A 522 8.11 6.16 -7.54
CA ASP A 522 6.98 5.32 -7.15
C ASP A 522 6.56 5.53 -5.70
N GLY A 523 7.31 4.97 -4.74
CA GLY A 523 6.94 4.89 -3.32
C GLY A 523 8.11 5.15 -2.35
N ASN A 524 9.30 5.43 -2.87
CA ASN A 524 10.46 5.80 -2.07
C ASN A 524 10.79 4.77 -0.97
N HIS A 525 11.39 5.16 0.16
CA HIS A 525 11.86 4.23 1.20
C HIS A 525 11.58 4.67 2.66
N TRP A 526 11.52 3.73 3.61
CA TRP A 526 11.22 3.99 5.03
C TRP A 526 12.42 4.45 5.87
N PHE A 527 13.35 5.19 5.27
CA PHE A 527 14.58 5.66 5.92
C PHE A 527 14.71 7.18 5.82
N LEU A 528 15.26 7.81 6.85
CA LEU A 528 15.54 9.25 6.94
C LEU A 528 16.97 9.55 6.51
N GLY A 529 17.18 10.68 5.85
CA GLY A 529 18.47 11.07 5.31
C GLY A 529 18.98 10.12 4.22
N PRO A 530 20.30 10.08 3.98
CA PRO A 530 20.92 9.17 3.01
C PRO A 530 20.65 7.70 3.34
N LEU A 531 20.29 6.90 2.35
CA LEU A 531 19.86 5.52 2.55
C LEU A 531 20.96 4.63 3.17
N ARG A 532 22.22 4.87 2.80
CA ARG A 532 23.39 4.16 3.35
C ARG A 532 23.49 4.20 4.89
N ASP A 533 22.91 5.22 5.52
CA ASP A 533 22.94 5.37 6.98
C ASP A 533 21.93 4.45 7.67
N GLY A 534 20.95 3.92 6.93
CA GLY A 534 19.97 2.95 7.46
C GLY A 534 19.08 3.50 8.58
N ARG A 535 18.96 4.82 8.71
CA ARG A 535 18.20 5.47 9.79
C ARG A 535 16.69 5.31 9.55
N PRO A 536 15.93 4.59 10.40
CA PRO A 536 14.52 4.32 10.13
C PRO A 536 13.62 5.56 10.33
N LYS A 537 12.53 5.65 9.56
CA LYS A 537 11.37 6.52 9.85
C LYS A 537 10.54 5.94 11.00
N ASN A 538 9.70 6.77 11.63
CA ASN A 538 8.83 6.33 12.73
C ASN A 538 7.78 5.28 12.32
N VAL A 539 7.45 5.17 11.03
CA VAL A 539 6.50 4.15 10.52
C VAL A 539 6.90 2.72 10.89
N TRP A 540 8.20 2.42 11.05
CA TRP A 540 8.67 1.14 11.58
C TRP A 540 8.12 0.87 12.99
N ASN A 541 8.18 1.88 13.87
CA ASN A 541 7.65 1.76 15.23
C ASN A 541 6.12 1.63 15.22
N ALA A 542 5.43 2.44 14.40
CA ALA A 542 3.97 2.40 14.24
C ALA A 542 3.46 1.03 13.78
N LEU A 543 4.24 0.32 12.96
CA LEU A 543 3.91 -1.03 12.48
C LEU A 543 4.34 -2.15 13.44
N THR A 544 5.00 -1.88 14.56
CA THR A 544 5.38 -2.93 15.53
C THR A 544 4.16 -3.67 16.08
N VAL A 545 3.02 -2.98 16.24
CA VAL A 545 1.74 -3.61 16.61
C VAL A 545 1.25 -4.60 15.54
N LEU A 546 1.55 -4.34 14.26
CA LEU A 546 1.28 -5.27 13.17
C LEU A 546 2.17 -6.50 13.23
N TRP A 547 3.45 -6.30 13.52
CA TRP A 547 4.48 -7.31 13.37
C TRP A 547 4.65 -8.18 14.60
N SER A 548 4.41 -7.66 15.80
CA SER A 548 4.65 -8.39 17.04
C SER A 548 3.74 -9.62 17.19
N PRO A 549 4.26 -10.81 17.57
CA PRO A 549 3.47 -12.02 17.87
C PRO A 549 2.52 -11.86 19.04
N GLN A 550 2.78 -10.91 19.92
CA GLN A 550 1.86 -10.53 20.98
C GLN A 550 1.65 -9.03 20.91
N ALA A 551 0.40 -8.61 20.83
CA ALA A 551 0.08 -7.21 20.57
C ALA A 551 -1.19 -6.79 21.30
N VAL A 552 -1.36 -5.48 21.40
CA VAL A 552 -2.58 -4.83 21.89
C VAL A 552 -2.96 -3.70 20.94
N SER A 553 -4.22 -3.63 20.55
CA SER A 553 -4.77 -2.61 19.66
C SER A 553 -6.01 -1.96 20.27
N MET A 554 -6.15 -0.65 20.10
CA MET A 554 -7.36 0.10 20.45
C MET A 554 -8.27 0.27 19.24
N ASP A 555 -9.58 0.26 19.46
CA ASP A 555 -10.58 0.59 18.44
C ASP A 555 -11.30 1.91 18.80
N ILE A 556 -10.71 3.04 18.39
CA ILE A 556 -11.16 4.40 18.75
C ILE A 556 -11.23 5.32 17.53
N TRP A 557 -12.10 4.96 16.59
CA TRP A 557 -12.29 5.72 15.35
C TRP A 557 -12.79 7.15 15.60
N ASP A 558 -13.63 7.35 16.62
CA ASP A 558 -13.92 8.69 17.07
C ASP A 558 -12.84 9.19 18.03
N CYS A 559 -12.28 10.34 17.67
CA CYS A 559 -11.17 10.97 18.37
C CYS A 559 -11.57 12.31 19.00
N ASN A 560 -12.84 12.70 18.97
CA ASN A 560 -13.33 13.91 19.61
C ASN A 560 -14.10 13.57 20.89
N PHE A 561 -13.71 14.18 21.99
CA PHE A 561 -14.29 13.95 23.31
C PHE A 561 -14.62 15.27 24.00
N ILE A 562 -15.45 15.20 25.04
CA ILE A 562 -15.75 16.34 25.92
C ILE A 562 -14.95 16.27 27.22
N PRO A 563 -14.73 17.40 27.93
CA PRO A 563 -14.01 17.41 29.19
C PRO A 563 -14.57 16.44 30.22
N GLY A 564 -13.71 15.60 30.82
CA GLY A 564 -14.12 14.63 31.84
C GLY A 564 -15.01 13.50 31.33
N GLN A 565 -15.12 13.30 30.01
CA GLN A 565 -15.93 12.22 29.44
C GLN A 565 -15.42 10.85 29.89
N GLU A 566 -16.31 10.05 30.48
CA GLU A 566 -16.05 8.64 30.73
C GLU A 566 -16.25 7.83 29.45
N VAL A 567 -15.23 7.08 29.04
CA VAL A 567 -15.24 6.25 27.83
C VAL A 567 -14.81 4.82 28.19
N THR A 568 -15.53 3.82 27.66
CA THR A 568 -15.11 2.42 27.75
C THR A 568 -14.43 2.03 26.44
N LEU A 569 -13.13 1.73 26.52
CA LEU A 569 -12.31 1.36 25.37
C LEU A 569 -12.22 -0.17 25.20
N PRO A 570 -12.53 -0.72 24.01
CA PRO A 570 -12.18 -2.09 23.68
C PRO A 570 -10.67 -2.19 23.39
N LEU A 571 -9.98 -3.03 24.16
CA LEU A 571 -8.58 -3.38 23.95
C LEU A 571 -8.50 -4.79 23.36
N HIS A 572 -8.04 -4.88 22.12
CA HIS A 572 -7.86 -6.15 21.39
C HIS A 572 -6.47 -6.69 21.68
N PHE A 573 -6.39 -7.77 22.45
CA PHE A 573 -5.16 -8.50 22.74
C PHE A 573 -5.00 -9.67 21.77
N PHE A 574 -3.80 -9.84 21.22
CA PHE A 574 -3.47 -10.87 20.23
C PHE A 574 -2.34 -11.75 20.76
N ASN A 575 -2.45 -13.06 20.54
CA ASN A 575 -1.38 -14.00 20.83
C ASN A 575 -1.20 -14.99 19.68
N ASP A 576 -0.28 -14.69 18.78
CA ASP A 576 0.05 -15.51 17.61
C ASP A 576 1.02 -16.67 17.96
N THR A 577 1.28 -16.93 19.24
CA THR A 577 2.26 -17.93 19.71
C THR A 577 1.61 -19.26 20.09
N ASP A 578 2.44 -20.31 20.21
CA ASP A 578 2.05 -21.65 20.65
C ASP A 578 1.83 -21.77 22.17
N ARG A 579 1.94 -20.66 22.92
CA ARG A 579 1.83 -20.65 24.38
C ARG A 579 0.78 -19.66 24.84
N ARG A 580 -0.02 -20.12 25.79
CA ARG A 580 -0.92 -19.25 26.55
C ARG A 580 -0.12 -18.20 27.31
N SER A 581 -0.54 -16.95 27.22
CA SER A 581 0.18 -15.83 27.80
C SER A 581 -0.78 -14.88 28.53
N THR A 582 -0.32 -14.27 29.63
CA THR A 582 -0.98 -13.13 30.25
C THR A 582 -0.31 -11.88 29.73
N LEU A 583 -1.03 -11.09 28.94
CA LEU A 583 -0.54 -9.86 28.34
C LEU A 583 -0.93 -8.67 29.22
N THR A 584 0.03 -7.83 29.55
CA THR A 584 -0.13 -6.66 30.42
C THR A 584 0.04 -5.40 29.58
N ALA A 585 -1.01 -4.61 29.45
CA ALA A 585 -1.00 -3.38 28.68
C ALA A 585 -1.20 -2.16 29.59
N ARG A 586 -0.48 -1.08 29.30
CA ARG A 586 -0.66 0.22 29.97
C ARG A 586 -1.32 1.20 29.02
N VAL A 587 -2.49 1.70 29.42
CA VAL A 587 -3.23 2.75 28.73
C VAL A 587 -2.88 4.09 29.37
N GLU A 588 -2.49 5.08 28.58
CA GLU A 588 -2.06 6.40 29.03
C GLU A 588 -2.65 7.50 28.13
N ILE A 589 -3.00 8.64 28.74
CA ILE A 589 -3.32 9.88 28.01
C ILE A 589 -2.25 10.91 28.36
N THR A 590 -1.65 11.49 27.33
CA THR A 590 -0.60 12.51 27.48
C THR A 590 -0.88 13.74 26.63
N ASP A 591 -0.54 14.92 27.14
CA ASP A 591 -0.59 16.16 26.37
C ASP A 591 0.65 16.33 25.46
N ALA A 592 0.72 17.45 24.72
CA ALA A 592 1.85 17.80 23.85
C ALA A 592 3.20 17.93 24.59
N PHE A 593 3.19 18.12 25.91
CA PHE A 593 4.39 18.18 26.77
C PHE A 593 4.72 16.83 27.42
N SER A 594 4.07 15.74 26.98
CA SER A 594 4.18 14.41 27.56
C SER A 594 3.77 14.34 29.04
N ARG A 595 3.00 15.31 29.54
CA ARG A 595 2.43 15.27 30.88
C ARG A 595 1.25 14.33 30.86
N ARG A 596 1.21 13.43 31.85
CA ARG A 596 0.22 12.35 31.93
C ARG A 596 -1.03 12.84 32.67
N SER A 597 -2.18 12.72 32.03
CA SER A 597 -3.49 13.00 32.64
C SER A 597 -4.18 11.72 33.13
N PHE A 598 -3.88 10.57 32.53
CA PHE A 598 -4.45 9.28 32.89
C PHE A 598 -3.43 8.14 32.71
N ALA A 599 -3.49 7.13 33.58
CA ALA A 599 -2.78 5.86 33.39
C ALA A 599 -3.55 4.69 34.04
N LYS A 600 -3.66 3.57 33.32
CA LYS A 600 -4.23 2.33 33.85
C LYS A 600 -3.53 1.13 33.24
N THR A 601 -3.35 0.08 34.06
CA THR A 601 -2.81 -1.19 33.58
C THR A 601 -3.95 -2.20 33.49
N ILE A 602 -4.01 -2.94 32.38
CA ILE A 602 -4.98 -3.99 32.12
C ILE A 602 -4.20 -5.27 31.83
N GLU A 603 -4.64 -6.37 32.43
CA GLU A 603 -4.12 -7.71 32.14
C GLU A 603 -5.18 -8.53 31.44
N CYS A 604 -4.77 -9.23 30.37
CA CYS A 604 -5.64 -10.12 29.63
C CYS A 604 -4.92 -11.45 29.39
N ARG A 605 -5.56 -12.55 29.78
CA ARG A 605 -5.08 -13.89 29.48
C ARG A 605 -5.58 -14.30 28.09
N VAL A 606 -4.65 -14.66 27.21
CA VAL A 606 -4.94 -15.03 25.82
C VAL A 606 -4.39 -16.44 25.55
N GLU A 607 -5.24 -17.30 24.99
CA GLU A 607 -4.86 -18.66 24.60
C GLU A 607 -3.91 -18.65 23.38
N PRO A 608 -3.21 -19.77 23.08
CA PRO A 608 -2.40 -19.88 21.87
C PRO A 608 -3.22 -19.59 20.61
N TYR A 609 -2.67 -18.82 19.67
CA TYR A 609 -3.30 -18.47 18.40
C TYR A 609 -4.70 -17.84 18.54
N ASP A 610 -4.96 -17.13 19.65
CA ASP A 610 -6.26 -16.54 19.98
C ASP A 610 -6.20 -15.01 20.06
N LYS A 611 -7.39 -14.40 20.04
CA LYS A 611 -7.62 -12.97 20.24
C LYS A 611 -8.66 -12.77 21.34
N ARG A 612 -8.42 -11.83 22.25
CA ARG A 612 -9.37 -11.46 23.31
C ARG A 612 -9.59 -9.96 23.35
N ILE A 613 -10.80 -9.56 23.74
CA ILE A 613 -11.15 -8.16 23.96
C ILE A 613 -11.33 -7.95 25.45
N ALA A 614 -10.65 -6.95 26.01
CA ALA A 614 -10.86 -6.50 27.39
C ALA A 614 -11.29 -5.04 27.37
N GLU A 615 -12.20 -4.67 28.27
CA GLU A 615 -12.69 -3.30 28.39
C GLU A 615 -11.82 -2.48 29.33
N CYS A 616 -11.47 -1.27 28.93
CA CYS A 616 -10.77 -0.30 29.77
C CYS A 616 -11.60 0.98 29.90
N ARG A 617 -12.21 1.20 31.07
CA ARG A 617 -12.80 2.50 31.42
C ARG A 617 -11.71 3.54 31.64
N ILE A 618 -11.86 4.68 30.96
CA ILE A 618 -10.97 5.83 31.02
C ILE A 618 -11.78 7.12 31.20
N GLU A 619 -11.19 8.08 31.92
CA GLU A 619 -11.71 9.45 32.04
C GLU A 619 -10.88 10.35 31.12
N MET A 620 -11.56 11.09 30.23
CA MET A 620 -10.90 12.06 29.35
C MET A 620 -10.42 13.28 30.15
N PRO A 621 -9.32 13.94 29.72
CA PRO A 621 -8.82 15.13 30.39
C PRO A 621 -9.93 16.17 30.66
N ALA A 622 -9.92 16.78 31.84
CA ALA A 622 -10.87 17.85 32.19
C ALA A 622 -10.59 19.18 31.47
N THR A 623 -9.47 19.27 30.73
CA THR A 623 -9.07 20.47 30.00
C THR A 623 -9.15 20.25 28.50
N CYS A 624 -9.73 21.21 27.78
CA CYS A 624 -9.72 21.19 26.32
C CYS A 624 -8.29 21.19 25.76
N GLY A 625 -8.05 20.46 24.67
CA GLY A 625 -6.75 20.39 24.01
C GLY A 625 -6.57 19.14 23.15
N ASP A 626 -5.43 19.09 22.46
CA ASP A 626 -4.96 17.90 21.75
C ASP A 626 -4.17 16.99 22.70
N TYR A 627 -4.46 15.69 22.63
CA TYR A 627 -3.80 14.66 23.43
C TYR A 627 -3.42 13.45 22.58
N ILE A 628 -2.55 12.62 23.13
CA ILE A 628 -2.21 11.30 22.60
C ILE A 628 -2.75 10.26 23.58
N LEU A 629 -3.61 9.38 23.09
CA LEU A 629 -4.03 8.18 23.78
C LEU A 629 -3.17 7.01 23.29
N ARG A 630 -2.47 6.38 24.24
CA ARG A 630 -1.49 5.33 23.98
C ARG A 630 -1.84 4.09 24.76
N THR A 631 -1.79 2.93 24.12
CA THR A 631 -1.74 1.63 24.80
C THR A 631 -0.44 0.92 24.47
N THR A 632 0.39 0.65 25.47
CA THR A 632 1.67 -0.04 25.33
C THR A 632 1.61 -1.42 25.95
N LEU A 633 1.98 -2.46 25.20
CA LEU A 633 2.22 -3.79 25.77
C LEU A 633 3.52 -3.78 26.57
N LEU A 634 3.44 -4.11 27.85
CA LEU A 634 4.57 -4.05 28.79
C LEU A 634 5.44 -5.31 28.78
N ASN A 635 4.91 -6.42 28.28
CA ASN A 635 5.56 -7.72 28.26
C ASN A 635 5.47 -8.41 26.88
N PRO A 636 5.97 -7.77 25.80
CA PRO A 636 6.10 -8.45 24.51
C PRO A 636 7.08 -9.63 24.61
N THR A 637 7.13 -10.47 23.57
CA THR A 637 8.09 -11.58 23.52
C THR A 637 9.53 -11.08 23.43
N ASP A 638 10.49 -11.86 23.94
CA ASP A 638 11.91 -11.49 23.95
C ASP A 638 12.50 -11.21 22.56
N ALA A 639 11.88 -11.73 21.50
CA ALA A 639 12.30 -11.49 20.12
C ALA A 639 12.02 -10.05 19.66
N VAL A 640 11.03 -9.40 20.23
CA VAL A 640 10.62 -8.03 19.88
C VAL A 640 11.45 -7.02 20.68
N LYS A 641 12.23 -6.20 19.98
CA LYS A 641 13.17 -5.22 20.55
C LYS A 641 12.61 -3.79 20.58
N TYR A 642 11.49 -3.56 19.92
CA TYR A 642 10.84 -2.25 19.81
C TYR A 642 9.51 -2.22 20.58
N PRO A 643 9.07 -1.06 21.08
CA PRO A 643 7.80 -0.94 21.79
C PRO A 643 6.61 -1.36 20.93
N VAL A 644 5.73 -2.20 21.47
CA VAL A 644 4.45 -2.55 20.85
C VAL A 644 3.39 -1.58 21.34
N VAL A 645 3.02 -0.63 20.49
CA VAL A 645 2.20 0.52 20.87
C VAL A 645 1.07 0.73 19.88
N SER A 646 -0.16 0.82 20.39
CA SER A 646 -1.31 1.39 19.68
C SER A 646 -1.44 2.85 20.10
N GLU A 647 -1.51 3.76 19.13
CA GLU A 647 -1.42 5.21 19.39
C GLU A 647 -2.38 6.02 18.53
N TRP A 648 -3.14 6.90 19.17
CA TRP A 648 -4.15 7.72 18.52
C TRP A 648 -4.10 9.16 19.02
N ASP A 649 -4.18 10.10 18.08
CA ASP A 649 -4.34 11.51 18.39
C ASP A 649 -5.82 11.77 18.71
N ILE A 650 -6.11 12.27 19.90
CA ILE A 650 -7.46 12.57 20.39
C ILE A 650 -7.59 14.05 20.75
N ARG A 651 -8.82 14.55 20.84
CA ARG A 651 -9.13 15.94 21.16
C ARG A 651 -10.18 15.97 22.26
N VAL A 652 -9.98 16.89 23.20
CA VAL A 652 -11.00 17.29 24.16
C VAL A 652 -11.45 18.68 23.78
N LEU A 653 -12.74 18.83 23.51
CA LEU A 653 -13.34 20.09 23.07
C LEU A 653 -14.62 20.36 23.86
N GLU A 654 -14.86 21.63 24.13
CA GLU A 654 -16.12 22.16 24.62
C GLU A 654 -16.52 23.32 23.70
N ALA A 655 -17.72 23.26 23.12
CA ALA A 655 -18.18 24.30 22.22
C ALA A 655 -18.44 25.59 22.99
N LYS A 656 -18.11 26.72 22.36
CA LYS A 656 -18.26 28.05 22.92
C LYS A 656 -19.16 28.89 22.04
N VAL A 657 -20.21 29.42 22.66
CA VAL A 657 -21.15 30.35 22.05
C VAL A 657 -20.57 31.77 22.13
N PRO A 658 -20.26 32.43 21.00
CA PRO A 658 -19.81 33.81 21.00
C PRO A 658 -20.99 34.77 21.30
N ALA A 659 -20.69 35.97 21.79
CA ALA A 659 -21.70 36.95 22.20
C ALA A 659 -22.76 37.25 21.11
N PRO A 660 -22.39 37.48 19.83
CA PRO A 660 -23.39 37.70 18.77
C PRO A 660 -24.39 36.55 18.62
N VAL A 661 -23.94 35.31 18.80
CA VAL A 661 -24.82 34.12 18.69
C VAL A 661 -25.70 33.96 19.93
N ALA A 662 -25.17 34.23 21.13
CA ALA A 662 -25.95 34.22 22.38
C ALA A 662 -27.01 35.35 22.44
N GLU A 663 -26.74 36.45 21.74
CA GLU A 663 -27.62 37.61 21.68
C GLU A 663 -28.73 37.50 20.63
N ALA A 664 -28.47 36.74 19.57
CA ALA A 664 -29.39 36.54 18.46
C ALA A 664 -30.67 35.78 18.88
N VAL A 665 -31.77 36.14 18.23
CA VAL A 665 -33.05 35.46 18.30
C VAL A 665 -33.21 34.56 17.09
N LEU A 666 -33.26 33.25 17.31
CA LEU A 666 -33.33 32.23 16.26
C LEU A 666 -34.76 31.78 16.00
N HIS A 667 -35.10 31.52 14.75
CA HIS A 667 -36.26 30.70 14.41
C HIS A 667 -35.79 29.29 14.05
N ILE A 668 -36.34 28.31 14.75
CA ILE A 668 -36.12 26.88 14.50
C ILE A 668 -37.50 26.24 14.36
N PRO A 669 -37.84 25.64 13.20
CA PRO A 669 -39.12 24.97 13.01
C PRO A 669 -39.35 23.84 14.02
N ALA A 670 -40.61 23.60 14.40
CA ALA A 670 -40.96 22.57 15.39
C ALA A 670 -40.55 21.14 14.97
N ALA A 671 -40.43 20.89 13.67
CA ALA A 671 -39.97 19.61 13.13
C ALA A 671 -38.47 19.37 13.38
N GLU A 672 -37.68 20.42 13.61
CA GLU A 672 -36.23 20.34 13.83
C GLU A 672 -35.91 20.05 15.31
N THR A 673 -36.36 18.90 15.79
CA THR A 673 -36.25 18.50 17.21
C THR A 673 -34.81 18.51 17.73
N GLU A 674 -33.85 18.04 16.94
CA GLU A 674 -32.43 18.05 17.31
C GLU A 674 -31.85 19.48 17.40
N LEU A 675 -32.23 20.38 16.49
CA LEU A 675 -31.78 21.77 16.54
C LEU A 675 -32.41 22.54 17.70
N LEU A 676 -33.65 22.21 18.06
CA LEU A 676 -34.30 22.74 19.26
C LEU A 676 -33.59 22.26 20.54
N ALA A 677 -33.20 20.99 20.61
CA ALA A 677 -32.43 20.44 21.73
C ALA A 677 -31.05 21.13 21.83
N LEU A 678 -30.37 21.33 20.69
CA LEU A 678 -29.12 22.09 20.60
C LEU A 678 -29.29 23.51 21.14
N ALA A 679 -30.30 24.26 20.65
CA ALA A 679 -30.55 25.62 21.07
C ALA A 679 -30.85 25.72 22.56
N HIS A 680 -31.66 24.80 23.10
CA HIS A 680 -31.95 24.72 24.52
C HIS A 680 -30.68 24.47 25.35
N ARG A 681 -29.84 23.50 24.95
CA ARG A 681 -28.58 23.17 25.63
C ARG A 681 -27.60 24.34 25.65
N LEU A 682 -27.50 25.07 24.54
CA LEU A 682 -26.62 26.22 24.37
C LEU A 682 -27.20 27.52 24.94
N GLY A 683 -28.43 27.51 25.46
CA GLY A 683 -29.10 28.70 25.99
C GLY A 683 -29.45 29.75 24.92
N LEU A 684 -29.63 29.33 23.68
CA LEU A 684 -29.97 30.22 22.56
C LEU A 684 -31.45 30.64 22.62
N ARG A 685 -31.73 31.89 22.29
CA ARG A 685 -33.10 32.43 22.29
C ARG A 685 -33.82 31.96 21.03
N THR A 686 -34.99 31.34 21.18
CA THR A 686 -35.79 30.88 20.05
C THR A 686 -37.17 31.53 20.02
N VAL A 687 -37.71 31.78 18.81
CA VAL A 687 -39.07 32.29 18.60
C VAL A 687 -39.84 31.44 17.59
N PRO A 688 -41.13 31.12 17.85
CA PRO A 688 -41.96 30.37 16.91
C PRO A 688 -42.27 31.13 15.63
N ASP A 689 -42.36 32.46 15.71
CA ASP A 689 -42.67 33.31 14.56
C ASP A 689 -41.38 33.67 13.80
N PRO A 690 -41.17 33.15 12.57
CA PRO A 690 -39.99 33.45 11.80
C PRO A 690 -39.85 34.94 11.50
N ALA A 691 -40.92 35.75 11.53
CA ALA A 691 -40.85 37.19 11.27
C ALA A 691 -40.09 37.99 12.34
N LYS A 692 -39.91 37.41 13.53
CA LYS A 692 -39.26 38.07 14.69
C LYS A 692 -37.83 37.58 14.95
N ALA A 693 -37.31 36.71 14.09
CA ALA A 693 -35.98 36.15 14.25
C ALA A 693 -34.92 36.91 13.45
N ASP A 694 -33.75 37.06 14.07
CA ASP A 694 -32.53 37.59 13.45
C ASP A 694 -31.93 36.58 12.46
N LEU A 695 -32.14 35.27 12.74
CA LEU A 695 -31.66 34.18 11.91
C LEU A 695 -32.62 33.00 11.90
N LEU A 696 -32.76 32.34 10.75
CA LEU A 696 -33.44 31.06 10.60
C LEU A 696 -32.40 29.94 10.59
N LEU A 697 -32.51 28.99 11.52
CA LEU A 697 -31.67 27.80 11.56
C LEU A 697 -32.53 26.60 11.15
N LEU A 698 -32.22 26.06 9.98
CA LEU A 698 -32.98 25.02 9.28
C LEU A 698 -32.10 23.79 9.11
N GLY A 699 -32.67 22.61 9.30
CA GLY A 699 -31.98 21.32 9.21
C GLY A 699 -32.59 20.42 8.14
N ARG A 700 -32.42 19.11 8.34
CA ARG A 700 -32.83 18.09 7.38
C ARG A 700 -34.34 18.09 7.12
N ALA A 701 -35.16 18.24 8.17
CA ALA A 701 -36.61 18.21 8.02
C ALA A 701 -37.11 19.39 7.16
N SER A 702 -36.48 20.56 7.31
CA SER A 702 -36.77 21.74 6.49
C SER A 702 -36.29 21.59 5.06
N TRP A 703 -35.17 20.90 4.82
CA TRP A 703 -34.69 20.60 3.46
C TRP A 703 -35.62 19.63 2.73
N GLU A 704 -36.08 18.57 3.41
CA GLU A 704 -37.06 17.63 2.84
C GLU A 704 -38.42 18.31 2.59
N GLY A 705 -38.79 19.28 3.43
CA GLY A 705 -39.94 20.17 3.25
C GLY A 705 -39.59 21.52 2.62
N LEU A 706 -38.64 21.58 1.68
CA LEU A 706 -38.14 22.85 1.13
C LEU A 706 -39.25 23.74 0.56
N ASP A 707 -40.24 23.14 -0.12
CA ASP A 707 -41.35 23.88 -0.72
C ASP A 707 -42.20 24.64 0.32
N ASP A 708 -42.36 24.07 1.51
CA ASP A 708 -43.15 24.66 2.60
C ASP A 708 -42.44 25.86 3.24
N CYS A 709 -41.10 25.83 3.31
CA CYS A 709 -40.31 26.87 3.96
C CYS A 709 -39.71 27.91 3.00
N ARG A 710 -39.68 27.64 1.69
CA ARG A 710 -39.09 28.51 0.64
C ARG A 710 -39.50 29.98 0.74
N ARG A 711 -40.80 30.25 0.85
CA ARG A 711 -41.32 31.63 0.94
C ARG A 711 -40.93 32.30 2.25
N THR A 712 -40.79 31.53 3.32
CA THR A 712 -40.35 32.02 4.63
C THR A 712 -38.87 32.40 4.59
N ILE A 713 -38.04 31.58 3.96
CA ILE A 713 -36.61 31.86 3.70
C ILE A 713 -36.47 33.15 2.88
N GLU A 714 -37.19 33.26 1.76
CA GLU A 714 -37.14 34.45 0.89
C GLU A 714 -37.48 35.73 1.66
N LYS A 715 -38.56 35.70 2.45
CA LYS A 715 -38.95 36.83 3.30
C LYS A 715 -37.90 37.17 4.37
N ALA A 716 -37.25 36.15 4.94
CA ALA A 716 -36.19 36.34 5.94
C ALA A 716 -34.97 37.04 5.34
N VAL A 717 -34.47 36.55 4.21
CA VAL A 717 -33.38 37.19 3.47
C VAL A 717 -33.78 38.60 3.03
N ALA A 718 -35.03 38.79 2.57
CA ALA A 718 -35.51 40.09 2.12
C ALA A 718 -35.56 41.16 3.23
N ARG A 719 -35.73 40.77 4.49
CA ARG A 719 -35.75 41.69 5.66
C ARG A 719 -34.39 41.92 6.30
N GLY A 720 -33.33 41.27 5.81
CA GLY A 720 -31.99 41.40 6.41
C GLY A 720 -31.59 40.26 7.35
N ALA A 721 -32.44 39.23 7.56
CA ALA A 721 -32.14 38.12 8.46
C ALA A 721 -31.28 37.05 7.78
N GLY A 722 -30.36 36.46 8.54
CA GLY A 722 -29.54 35.35 8.06
C GLY A 722 -30.33 34.05 7.98
N VAL A 723 -29.93 33.15 7.10
CA VAL A 723 -30.49 31.80 7.01
C VAL A 723 -29.36 30.78 6.95
N VAL A 724 -29.38 29.79 7.82
CA VAL A 724 -28.46 28.65 7.80
C VAL A 724 -29.28 27.39 7.50
N MET A 725 -28.91 26.68 6.43
CA MET A 725 -29.50 25.39 6.06
C MET A 725 -28.44 24.30 6.18
N LEU A 726 -28.68 23.34 7.07
CA LEU A 726 -27.82 22.19 7.35
C LEU A 726 -28.33 20.93 6.63
N ASP A 727 -27.43 19.97 6.42
CA ASP A 727 -27.74 18.64 5.86
C ASP A 727 -28.49 18.70 4.50
N ILE A 728 -28.12 19.67 3.66
CA ILE A 728 -28.76 19.90 2.35
C ILE A 728 -28.37 18.85 1.32
N GLY A 729 -29.23 18.69 0.32
CA GLY A 729 -28.99 17.87 -0.86
C GLY A 729 -29.09 16.36 -0.58
N GLU A 730 -28.42 15.60 -1.43
CA GLU A 730 -28.35 14.14 -1.35
C GLU A 730 -27.32 13.70 -0.31
N ARG A 731 -27.65 12.68 0.47
CA ARG A 731 -26.76 12.08 1.48
C ARG A 731 -26.06 10.82 0.97
N TYR A 732 -25.75 10.77 -0.33
CA TYR A 732 -25.02 9.66 -0.91
C TYR A 732 -23.72 9.44 -0.15
N LEU A 733 -23.37 8.18 0.06
CA LEU A 733 -22.08 7.84 0.59
C LEU A 733 -21.14 7.33 -0.52
N GLY A 734 -21.60 7.26 -1.77
CA GLY A 734 -20.77 6.90 -2.92
C GLY A 734 -20.81 5.41 -3.23
N GLN A 735 -20.00 4.98 -4.21
CA GLN A 735 -20.04 3.62 -4.72
C GLN A 735 -19.24 2.65 -3.84
N GLY A 736 -19.84 1.52 -3.50
CA GLY A 736 -19.28 0.53 -2.56
C GLY A 736 -19.84 0.63 -1.14
N TYR A 737 -20.66 1.63 -0.86
CA TYR A 737 -21.51 1.71 0.33
C TYR A 737 -22.76 0.84 0.10
N PRO A 738 -23.27 0.14 1.13
CA PRO A 738 -24.49 -0.64 0.98
C PRO A 738 -25.65 0.24 0.51
N ALA A 739 -26.41 -0.25 -0.47
CA ALA A 739 -27.69 0.35 -0.84
C ALA A 739 -28.73 0.07 0.25
N GLU A 740 -29.98 0.49 0.05
CA GLU A 740 -31.10 0.22 0.98
C GLU A 740 -31.30 -1.28 1.30
N ASP A 741 -30.71 -2.19 0.51
CA ASP A 741 -30.72 -3.64 0.69
C ASP A 741 -29.66 -4.18 1.69
N GLY A 742 -28.74 -3.34 2.16
CA GLY A 742 -27.71 -3.70 3.13
C GLY A 742 -26.54 -4.52 2.59
N GLN A 743 -26.44 -4.76 1.28
CA GLN A 743 -25.32 -5.55 0.71
C GLN A 743 -24.06 -4.70 0.53
N LEU A 744 -22.96 -5.12 1.16
CA LEU A 744 -21.66 -4.47 1.06
C LEU A 744 -21.02 -4.72 -0.30
N GLY A 745 -20.42 -3.68 -0.91
CA GLY A 745 -19.66 -3.84 -2.16
C GLY A 745 -18.41 -4.72 -1.99
N PRO A 746 -17.86 -5.30 -3.07
CA PRO A 746 -16.73 -6.24 -2.99
C PRO A 746 -15.50 -5.59 -2.34
N LEU A 747 -14.82 -6.32 -1.44
CA LEU A 747 -13.64 -5.80 -0.74
C LEU A 747 -12.51 -5.44 -1.70
N GLN A 748 -12.32 -6.12 -2.84
CA GLN A 748 -11.34 -5.71 -3.87
C GLN A 748 -11.76 -4.48 -4.70
N GLY A 749 -13.03 -4.04 -4.62
CA GLY A 749 -13.63 -3.11 -5.57
C GLY A 749 -13.13 -1.67 -5.52
N VAL A 750 -13.39 -0.97 -6.61
CA VAL A 750 -12.97 0.40 -6.89
C VAL A 750 -14.18 1.22 -7.33
N ALA A 751 -14.46 2.33 -6.65
CA ALA A 751 -15.60 3.19 -6.98
C ALA A 751 -15.38 3.93 -8.31
N ARG A 752 -16.12 3.57 -9.37
CA ARG A 752 -16.12 4.25 -10.68
C ARG A 752 -17.50 4.81 -11.01
N VAL A 753 -17.68 6.12 -10.87
CA VAL A 753 -18.91 6.79 -11.30
C VAL A 753 -18.98 6.83 -12.82
N THR A 754 -19.78 5.93 -13.39
CA THR A 754 -19.98 5.84 -14.85
C THR A 754 -21.13 6.72 -15.33
N ASP A 755 -22.18 6.85 -14.53
CA ASP A 755 -23.36 7.69 -14.81
C ASP A 755 -23.80 8.36 -13.50
N PRO A 756 -23.34 9.58 -13.20
CA PRO A 756 -23.64 10.24 -11.93
C PRO A 756 -25.12 10.60 -11.82
N LYS A 757 -25.75 10.31 -10.69
CA LYS A 757 -27.08 10.85 -10.38
C LYS A 757 -27.02 12.36 -10.22
N ILE A 758 -27.94 13.06 -10.87
CA ILE A 758 -28.08 14.52 -10.79
C ILE A 758 -29.48 14.86 -10.25
N THR A 759 -29.53 15.60 -9.14
CA THR A 759 -30.78 16.11 -8.56
C THR A 759 -30.80 17.64 -8.63
N HIS A 760 -31.94 18.21 -8.99
CA HIS A 760 -32.15 19.65 -9.06
C HIS A 760 -33.15 20.12 -8.00
N TYR A 761 -32.79 21.18 -7.29
CA TYR A 761 -33.60 21.78 -6.23
C TYR A 761 -33.82 23.26 -6.53
N GLU A 762 -35.08 23.68 -6.59
CA GLU A 762 -35.43 25.10 -6.70
C GLU A 762 -35.45 25.73 -5.31
N LEU A 763 -34.64 26.76 -5.11
CA LEU A 763 -34.64 27.57 -3.88
C LEU A 763 -35.66 28.71 -4.07
N PHE A 764 -35.26 29.98 -3.92
CA PHE A 764 -36.12 31.16 -4.09
C PHE A 764 -35.43 32.23 -4.93
N GLY A 765 -36.19 33.22 -5.41
CA GLY A 765 -35.61 34.35 -6.15
C GLY A 765 -34.85 33.96 -7.43
N GLY A 766 -35.22 32.83 -8.04
CA GLY A 766 -34.56 32.25 -9.22
C GLY A 766 -33.30 31.46 -8.93
N LEU A 767 -32.95 31.26 -7.65
CA LEU A 767 -31.85 30.40 -7.24
C LEU A 767 -32.24 28.93 -7.32
N SER A 768 -31.31 28.10 -7.79
CA SER A 768 -31.42 26.65 -7.73
C SER A 768 -30.09 26.01 -7.35
N LEU A 769 -30.17 24.81 -6.79
CA LEU A 769 -29.05 23.98 -6.40
C LEU A 769 -29.09 22.69 -7.23
N THR A 770 -27.98 22.36 -7.88
CA THR A 770 -27.78 21.07 -8.54
C THR A 770 -26.81 20.24 -7.71
N CYS A 771 -27.23 19.03 -7.34
CA CYS A 771 -26.40 18.03 -6.69
C CYS A 771 -25.97 17.00 -7.73
N THR A 772 -24.66 16.76 -7.88
CA THR A 772 -24.11 15.71 -8.76
C THR A 772 -23.41 14.65 -7.92
N GLU A 773 -23.73 13.38 -8.11
CA GLU A 773 -23.08 12.27 -7.42
C GLU A 773 -21.56 12.26 -7.65
N ALA A 774 -20.81 12.08 -6.55
CA ALA A 774 -19.38 11.85 -6.55
C ALA A 774 -19.06 10.38 -6.20
N ALA A 775 -17.83 9.96 -6.45
CA ALA A 775 -17.44 8.56 -6.26
C ALA A 775 -17.41 8.12 -4.79
N GLU A 776 -17.01 9.03 -3.91
CA GLU A 776 -16.80 8.78 -2.48
C GLU A 776 -17.16 10.02 -1.65
N PRO A 777 -17.47 9.86 -0.35
CA PRO A 777 -17.65 10.98 0.56
C PRO A 777 -16.29 11.65 0.88
N GLU A 778 -16.31 12.69 1.73
CA GLU A 778 -15.08 13.22 2.33
C GLU A 778 -15.19 13.34 3.84
N SER A 779 -14.18 12.82 4.52
CA SER A 779 -13.99 12.80 5.97
C SER A 779 -12.94 13.81 6.45
N HIS A 780 -12.28 14.47 5.49
CA HIS A 780 -11.29 15.52 5.72
C HIS A 780 -11.76 16.81 5.08
N ILE A 781 -12.11 17.77 5.94
CA ILE A 781 -12.64 19.07 5.53
C ILE A 781 -11.68 20.15 5.99
N HIS A 782 -11.39 21.07 5.07
CA HIS A 782 -10.43 22.15 5.26
C HIS A 782 -11.12 23.51 5.05
N PRO A 783 -10.57 24.60 5.64
CA PRO A 783 -11.04 25.94 5.30
C PRO A 783 -10.84 26.23 3.81
N ASP A 784 -11.66 27.15 3.28
CA ASP A 784 -11.38 27.73 1.97
C ASP A 784 -10.02 28.48 2.00
N SER A 785 -9.43 28.67 0.82
CA SER A 785 -8.15 29.35 0.67
C SER A 785 -8.13 30.81 1.13
N VAL A 786 -9.29 31.46 1.17
CA VAL A 786 -9.48 32.85 1.60
C VAL A 786 -10.34 32.91 2.86
N HIS A 787 -11.42 32.13 2.90
CA HIS A 787 -12.42 32.16 3.96
C HIS A 787 -12.17 31.07 5.03
N THR A 788 -11.80 31.49 6.23
CA THR A 788 -11.39 30.61 7.35
C THR A 788 -12.30 30.73 8.58
N GLU A 789 -13.37 31.50 8.49
CA GLU A 789 -14.23 31.91 9.61
C GLU A 789 -14.90 30.71 10.28
N LEU A 790 -15.20 29.65 9.53
CA LEU A 790 -15.78 28.42 10.07
C LEU A 790 -14.83 27.63 10.99
N TRP A 791 -13.53 27.93 10.98
CA TRP A 791 -12.53 27.31 11.85
C TRP A 791 -12.26 28.10 13.14
N ARG A 792 -13.02 29.15 13.44
CA ARG A 792 -12.92 29.82 14.75
C ARG A 792 -13.13 28.81 15.87
N ARG A 793 -12.15 28.68 16.77
CA ARG A 793 -12.16 27.71 17.89
C ARG A 793 -12.13 26.24 17.46
N LEU A 794 -11.86 25.96 16.18
CA LEU A 794 -11.60 24.63 15.65
C LEU A 794 -10.20 24.61 15.02
N THR A 795 -9.69 23.40 14.82
CA THR A 795 -8.51 23.17 13.99
C THR A 795 -8.87 22.14 12.92
N PRO A 796 -8.11 22.04 11.82
CA PRO A 796 -8.35 21.01 10.81
C PRO A 796 -8.44 19.59 11.39
N ARG A 797 -7.76 19.31 12.52
CA ARG A 797 -7.80 18.01 13.20
C ARG A 797 -9.12 17.69 13.90
N HIS A 798 -9.90 18.70 14.27
CA HIS A 798 -11.24 18.51 14.87
C HIS A 798 -12.26 18.07 13.80
N THR A 799 -12.08 18.55 12.57
CA THR A 799 -12.98 18.29 11.44
C THR A 799 -12.51 17.12 10.57
N ALA A 800 -11.21 16.82 10.57
CA ALA A 800 -10.61 15.68 9.90
C ALA A 800 -10.59 14.44 10.81
N LEU A 801 -11.69 13.68 10.81
CA LEU A 801 -11.77 12.41 11.53
C LEU A 801 -11.87 11.25 10.55
N TRP A 802 -11.28 10.13 10.94
CA TRP A 802 -11.23 8.92 10.11
C TRP A 802 -12.50 8.10 10.33
N ASN A 803 -12.98 7.44 9.26
CA ASN A 803 -14.05 6.44 9.25
C ASN A 803 -15.50 6.96 9.17
N GLY A 804 -16.08 6.91 7.95
CA GLY A 804 -17.46 7.27 7.60
C GLY A 804 -18.57 6.87 8.60
N LEU A 805 -19.41 7.84 8.94
CA LEU A 805 -20.44 7.78 9.98
C LEU A 805 -19.93 7.55 11.42
N ARG A 806 -18.84 6.79 11.68
CA ARG A 806 -18.30 6.48 13.02
C ARG A 806 -17.69 7.69 13.76
N GLY A 807 -17.28 8.75 13.05
CA GLY A 807 -16.74 9.97 13.67
C GLY A 807 -16.67 11.16 12.71
N GLY A 808 -16.74 12.38 13.28
CA GLY A 808 -16.50 13.65 12.59
C GLY A 808 -17.52 14.16 11.61
N LEU A 809 -17.17 15.29 10.99
CA LEU A 809 -17.95 15.96 9.97
C LEU A 809 -17.65 15.33 8.61
N ILE A 810 -18.71 14.92 7.92
CA ILE A 810 -18.62 14.20 6.65
C ILE A 810 -19.27 15.04 5.57
N VAL A 811 -18.61 15.13 4.42
CA VAL A 811 -19.18 15.60 3.18
C VAL A 811 -19.75 14.37 2.44
N PRO A 812 -21.04 14.37 2.08
CA PRO A 812 -21.62 13.34 1.23
C PRO A 812 -20.85 13.17 -0.08
N ALA A 813 -21.03 12.04 -0.76
CA ALA A 813 -20.57 11.81 -2.12
C ALA A 813 -21.44 12.58 -3.13
N ALA A 814 -21.52 13.90 -2.97
CA ALA A 814 -22.22 14.82 -3.86
C ALA A 814 -21.49 16.16 -3.97
N ASP A 815 -21.49 16.73 -5.17
CA ASP A 815 -21.00 18.06 -5.47
C ASP A 815 -22.17 19.04 -5.68
N PHE A 816 -21.97 20.29 -5.25
CA PHE A 816 -22.97 21.34 -5.30
C PHE A 816 -22.63 22.41 -6.34
N ASP A 817 -23.59 22.70 -7.21
CA ASP A 817 -23.52 23.83 -8.14
C ASP A 817 -24.75 24.73 -7.95
N VAL A 818 -24.51 26.00 -7.62
CA VAL A 818 -25.57 26.99 -7.41
C VAL A 818 -25.78 27.77 -8.70
N GLN A 819 -27.04 27.92 -9.10
CA GLN A 819 -27.47 28.73 -10.26
C GLN A 819 -28.39 29.87 -9.80
N GLY A 820 -28.70 30.81 -10.70
CA GLY A 820 -29.51 32.00 -10.39
C GLY A 820 -28.73 33.18 -9.83
N LEU A 821 -27.40 33.18 -10.03
CA LEU A 821 -26.47 34.22 -9.60
C LEU A 821 -26.66 35.52 -10.38
N SER A 822 -26.29 36.66 -9.78
CA SER A 822 -26.12 37.93 -10.50
C SER A 822 -24.96 37.83 -11.48
N ARG A 823 -24.82 38.79 -12.40
CA ARG A 823 -23.69 38.82 -13.33
C ARG A 823 -22.34 38.83 -12.62
N GLU A 824 -22.23 39.60 -11.54
CA GLU A 824 -21.02 39.72 -10.75
C GLU A 824 -20.66 38.40 -10.08
N ALA A 825 -21.61 37.75 -9.41
CA ALA A 825 -21.40 36.47 -8.76
C ALA A 825 -21.16 35.32 -9.76
N PHE A 826 -21.88 35.31 -10.89
CA PHE A 826 -21.69 34.35 -11.97
C PHE A 826 -20.28 34.49 -12.57
N SER A 827 -19.85 35.71 -12.87
CA SER A 827 -18.49 35.99 -13.32
C SER A 827 -17.43 35.56 -12.32
N ALA A 828 -17.63 35.83 -11.03
CA ALA A 828 -16.69 35.41 -9.99
C ALA A 828 -16.58 33.87 -9.91
N GLN A 829 -17.71 33.15 -9.96
CA GLN A 829 -17.73 31.69 -9.95
C GLN A 829 -16.95 31.09 -11.13
N TRP A 830 -17.21 31.57 -12.34
CA TRP A 830 -16.59 31.02 -13.55
C TRP A 830 -15.16 31.49 -13.76
N SER A 831 -14.80 32.71 -13.33
CA SER A 831 -13.42 33.18 -13.36
C SER A 831 -12.51 32.34 -12.45
N ARG A 832 -12.99 31.89 -11.29
CA ARG A 832 -12.26 30.94 -10.42
C ARG A 832 -12.01 29.59 -11.10
N ARG A 833 -12.88 29.20 -12.06
CA ARG A 833 -12.71 28.00 -12.89
C ARG A 833 -11.81 28.24 -14.12
N GLY A 834 -11.31 29.47 -14.31
CA GLY A 834 -10.42 29.86 -15.40
C GLY A 834 -11.11 30.52 -16.61
N ALA A 835 -12.40 30.86 -16.50
CA ALA A 835 -13.14 31.53 -17.57
C ALA A 835 -12.69 32.99 -17.73
N ASP A 836 -12.57 33.45 -18.98
CA ASP A 836 -12.35 34.85 -19.30
C ASP A 836 -13.66 35.64 -19.19
N ILE A 837 -13.74 36.56 -18.23
CA ILE A 837 -14.93 37.38 -17.96
C ILE A 837 -15.27 38.23 -19.19
N GLY A 838 -14.27 38.87 -19.82
CA GLY A 838 -14.50 39.75 -20.97
C GLY A 838 -15.10 39.00 -22.16
N ARG A 839 -14.65 37.76 -22.41
CA ARG A 839 -15.24 36.90 -23.45
C ARG A 839 -16.65 36.45 -23.12
N MET A 840 -16.90 36.14 -21.85
CA MET A 840 -18.23 35.75 -21.37
C MET A 840 -19.25 36.88 -21.54
N GLU A 841 -18.82 38.14 -21.35
CA GLU A 841 -19.65 39.34 -21.55
C GLU A 841 -19.98 39.60 -23.02
N GLN A 842 -19.05 39.28 -23.92
CA GLN A 842 -19.13 39.64 -25.35
C GLN A 842 -20.06 38.74 -26.18
N GLY A 843 -20.48 37.57 -25.70
CA GLY A 843 -21.41 36.72 -26.44
C GLY A 843 -21.17 35.22 -26.27
N SER A 844 -21.05 34.49 -27.38
CA SER A 844 -20.89 33.02 -27.38
C SER A 844 -19.59 32.62 -26.70
N TYR A 845 -19.70 32.02 -25.51
CA TYR A 845 -18.58 31.50 -24.73
C TYR A 845 -19.06 30.31 -23.89
N TYR A 846 -18.34 29.21 -23.96
CA TYR A 846 -18.76 27.92 -23.44
C TYR A 846 -17.65 27.29 -22.59
N ALA A 847 -18.02 26.70 -21.47
CA ALA A 847 -17.16 25.86 -20.66
C ALA A 847 -17.35 24.40 -21.04
N TYR A 848 -16.26 23.71 -21.33
CA TYR A 848 -16.18 22.28 -21.55
C TYR A 848 -15.61 21.66 -20.28
N GLU A 849 -16.35 20.77 -19.65
CA GLU A 849 -15.96 20.11 -18.41
C GLU A 849 -15.90 18.59 -18.62
N LEU A 850 -14.82 17.98 -18.16
CA LEU A 850 -14.64 16.53 -18.14
C LEU A 850 -13.88 16.15 -16.88
N CYS A 851 -14.53 15.41 -15.97
CA CYS A 851 -13.91 14.89 -14.74
C CYS A 851 -13.24 16.00 -13.90
N GLY A 852 -13.87 17.17 -13.78
CA GLY A 852 -13.38 18.33 -13.03
C GLY A 852 -12.40 19.23 -13.80
N PHE A 853 -12.01 18.87 -15.02
CA PHE A 853 -11.14 19.69 -15.87
C PHE A 853 -11.96 20.59 -16.77
N PHE A 854 -11.66 21.89 -16.75
CA PHE A 854 -12.32 22.89 -17.57
C PHE A 854 -11.45 23.34 -18.74
N ALA A 855 -12.09 23.56 -19.89
CA ALA A 855 -11.57 24.29 -21.02
C ALA A 855 -12.65 25.25 -21.54
N PHE A 856 -12.26 26.32 -22.25
CA PHE A 856 -13.19 27.37 -22.65
C PHE A 856 -12.99 27.78 -24.10
N ASP A 857 -14.10 28.01 -24.81
CA ASP A 857 -14.07 28.47 -26.21
C ASP A 857 -15.39 29.17 -26.60
N SER A 858 -15.38 29.87 -27.73
CA SER A 858 -16.54 30.58 -28.27
C SER A 858 -17.46 29.71 -29.13
N LEU A 859 -17.06 28.48 -29.44
CA LEU A 859 -17.90 27.52 -30.16
C LEU A 859 -18.62 26.59 -29.17
N PRO A 860 -19.91 26.23 -29.40
CA PRO A 860 -20.67 25.28 -28.57
C PRO A 860 -20.30 23.81 -28.81
N ASN A 861 -19.58 23.51 -29.89
CA ASN A 861 -19.31 22.15 -30.36
C ASN A 861 -17.87 21.99 -30.89
N ASN A 862 -16.89 22.57 -30.20
CA ASN A 862 -15.48 22.45 -30.55
C ASN A 862 -14.98 21.02 -30.28
N LYS A 863 -15.02 20.19 -31.33
CA LYS A 863 -14.52 18.80 -31.29
C LYS A 863 -13.03 18.74 -30.98
N ALA A 864 -12.23 19.70 -31.45
CA ALA A 864 -10.80 19.71 -31.22
C ALA A 864 -10.48 19.97 -29.73
N LEU A 865 -11.17 20.93 -29.10
CA LEU A 865 -11.05 21.21 -27.68
C LEU A 865 -11.60 20.07 -26.82
N THR A 866 -12.72 19.48 -27.23
CA THR A 866 -13.27 18.27 -26.58
C THR A 866 -12.24 17.14 -26.61
N GLN A 867 -11.57 16.94 -27.75
CA GLN A 867 -10.55 15.91 -27.91
C GLN A 867 -9.22 16.26 -27.23
N GLU A 868 -8.91 17.54 -27.06
CA GLU A 868 -7.79 18.01 -26.23
C GLU A 868 -8.05 17.77 -24.75
N LEU A 869 -9.25 18.10 -24.26
CA LEU A 869 -9.67 17.85 -22.90
C LEU A 869 -9.70 16.33 -22.61
N ARG A 870 -10.22 15.53 -23.56
CA ARG A 870 -10.13 14.06 -23.49
C ARG A 870 -8.68 13.59 -23.50
N ARG A 871 -7.83 14.03 -24.43
CA ARG A 871 -6.41 13.65 -24.44
C ARG A 871 -5.70 14.03 -23.14
N LYS A 872 -6.06 15.15 -22.52
CA LYS A 872 -5.54 15.55 -21.22
C LYS A 872 -5.96 14.56 -20.13
N VAL A 873 -7.22 14.18 -20.08
CA VAL A 873 -7.74 13.20 -19.10
C VAL A 873 -7.24 11.78 -19.40
N GLU A 874 -7.17 11.37 -20.67
CA GLU A 874 -6.58 10.11 -21.14
C GLU A 874 -5.10 10.05 -20.79
N PHE A 875 -4.33 11.10 -21.09
CA PHE A 875 -2.94 11.19 -20.70
C PHE A 875 -2.78 11.11 -19.17
N LEU A 876 -3.62 11.78 -18.39
CA LEU A 876 -3.59 11.65 -16.93
C LEU A 876 -3.88 10.22 -16.48
N VAL A 877 -4.80 9.51 -17.14
CA VAL A 877 -5.06 8.10 -16.88
C VAL A 877 -3.91 7.20 -17.36
N GLU A 878 -3.23 7.53 -18.45
CA GLU A 878 -2.07 6.78 -18.93
C GLU A 878 -0.82 7.01 -18.06
N ASP A 879 -0.63 8.25 -17.60
CA ASP A 879 0.44 8.72 -16.71
C ASP A 879 0.25 8.22 -15.28
N ALA A 880 -1.00 8.20 -14.82
CA ALA A 880 -1.41 7.61 -13.55
C ALA A 880 -2.57 6.63 -13.79
N PRO A 881 -2.28 5.34 -14.12
CA PRO A 881 -3.29 4.29 -14.33
C PRO A 881 -4.28 4.14 -13.16
N ALA A 882 -3.85 4.48 -11.94
CA ALA A 882 -4.71 4.54 -10.77
C ALA A 882 -5.84 5.58 -10.90
N LEU A 883 -5.73 6.61 -11.75
CA LEU A 883 -6.82 7.53 -12.03
C LEU A 883 -7.93 6.89 -12.86
N ALA A 884 -7.67 5.84 -13.65
CA ALA A 884 -8.71 5.07 -14.36
C ALA A 884 -9.80 4.54 -13.40
N MET A 885 -9.47 4.45 -12.11
CA MET A 885 -10.33 4.07 -11.01
C MET A 885 -11.33 5.15 -10.61
N SER A 886 -11.07 6.43 -10.87
CA SER A 886 -11.90 7.56 -10.39
C SER A 886 -12.29 8.56 -11.48
N ILE A 887 -11.64 8.54 -12.64
CA ILE A 887 -11.97 9.38 -13.79
C ILE A 887 -12.15 8.50 -15.01
N ASN A 888 -13.20 8.80 -15.79
CA ASN A 888 -13.50 8.09 -17.03
C ASN A 888 -13.20 9.03 -18.21
N PRO A 889 -12.09 8.84 -18.93
CA PRO A 889 -11.76 9.67 -20.09
C PRO A 889 -12.81 9.60 -21.21
N LYS A 890 -13.66 8.55 -21.20
CA LYS A 890 -14.76 8.34 -22.14
C LYS A 890 -16.08 8.92 -21.64
N ALA A 891 -16.14 9.53 -20.45
CA ALA A 891 -17.34 10.19 -19.96
C ALA A 891 -17.82 11.29 -20.92
N PRO A 892 -19.11 11.63 -20.94
CA PRO A 892 -19.61 12.77 -21.70
C PRO A 892 -18.91 14.06 -21.25
N VAL A 893 -18.48 14.90 -22.21
CA VAL A 893 -17.97 16.24 -21.89
C VAL A 893 -19.18 17.15 -21.69
N ARG A 894 -19.30 17.74 -20.50
CA ARG A 894 -20.38 18.67 -20.18
C ARG A 894 -20.06 20.02 -20.79
N VAL A 895 -20.94 20.54 -21.64
CA VAL A 895 -20.80 21.87 -22.24
C VAL A 895 -21.78 22.82 -21.59
N THR A 896 -21.27 23.90 -20.99
CA THR A 896 -22.07 24.93 -20.32
C THR A 896 -21.96 26.25 -21.10
N ASP A 897 -23.08 26.81 -21.55
CA ASP A 897 -23.12 28.12 -22.22
C ASP A 897 -22.96 29.25 -21.20
N LEU A 898 -21.73 29.73 -21.04
CA LEU A 898 -21.39 30.80 -20.12
C LEU A 898 -21.92 32.16 -20.58
N GLY A 899 -21.96 32.39 -21.90
CA GLY A 899 -22.49 33.61 -22.47
C GLY A 899 -23.99 33.77 -22.20
N SER A 900 -24.76 32.72 -22.44
CA SER A 900 -26.18 32.69 -22.09
C SER A 900 -26.37 32.69 -20.58
N GLY A 901 -25.54 31.96 -19.82
CA GLY A 901 -25.53 32.00 -18.36
C GLY A 901 -25.35 33.43 -17.82
N TYR A 902 -24.37 34.18 -18.32
CA TYR A 902 -24.12 35.57 -17.94
C TYR A 902 -25.27 36.51 -18.33
N ARG A 903 -25.84 36.35 -19.53
CA ARG A 903 -27.03 37.12 -19.94
C ARG A 903 -28.23 36.82 -19.05
N ASN A 904 -28.47 35.55 -18.73
CA ASN A 904 -29.57 35.11 -17.87
C ASN A 904 -29.37 35.57 -16.42
N SER A 905 -28.11 35.73 -15.99
CA SER A 905 -27.72 36.26 -14.68
C SER A 905 -28.03 37.77 -14.50
N ALA A 906 -28.49 38.47 -15.54
CA ALA A 906 -28.84 39.89 -15.48
C ALA A 906 -29.93 40.24 -14.45
N ARG A 907 -30.75 39.25 -14.07
CA ARG A 907 -31.82 39.40 -13.06
C ARG A 907 -31.58 38.55 -11.81
N GLY A 908 -30.39 37.96 -11.67
CA GLY A 908 -30.05 37.13 -10.53
C GLY A 908 -30.04 37.96 -9.24
N SER A 909 -30.72 37.45 -8.21
CA SER A 909 -30.86 38.14 -6.93
C SER A 909 -29.67 37.92 -5.99
N ALA A 910 -28.89 36.86 -6.21
CA ALA A 910 -27.68 36.55 -5.45
C ALA A 910 -26.47 37.29 -6.01
N THR A 911 -26.01 38.31 -5.28
CA THR A 911 -24.91 39.19 -5.68
C THR A 911 -23.53 38.64 -5.29
N GLU A 912 -23.47 37.63 -4.44
CA GLU A 912 -22.22 37.03 -3.97
C GLU A 912 -22.37 35.52 -3.76
N LEU A 913 -21.34 34.75 -4.11
CA LEU A 913 -21.22 33.32 -3.80
C LEU A 913 -19.83 33.04 -3.22
N VAL A 914 -19.78 32.64 -1.95
CA VAL A 914 -18.56 32.49 -1.17
C VAL A 914 -18.43 31.05 -0.64
N PRO A 915 -17.49 30.25 -1.14
CA PRO A 915 -17.08 29.00 -0.51
C PRO A 915 -16.46 29.24 0.85
N LEU A 916 -16.89 28.47 1.85
CA LEU A 916 -16.40 28.56 3.22
C LEU A 916 -15.62 27.31 3.68
N ALA A 917 -15.72 26.22 2.93
CA ALA A 917 -15.01 24.97 3.19
C ALA A 917 -14.61 24.30 1.87
N ALA A 918 -13.54 23.52 1.91
CA ALA A 918 -13.00 22.76 0.80
C ALA A 918 -12.75 21.30 1.19
N ALA A 919 -12.99 20.38 0.25
CA ALA A 919 -12.75 18.95 0.42
C ALA A 919 -12.34 18.29 -0.91
N GLY A 920 -12.00 17.00 -0.87
CA GLY A 920 -11.59 16.23 -2.06
C GLY A 920 -10.09 16.22 -2.31
N LYS A 921 -9.65 15.32 -3.20
CA LYS A 921 -8.22 15.08 -3.54
C LYS A 921 -7.43 16.36 -3.83
N ASN A 922 -8.03 17.33 -4.52
CA ASN A 922 -7.38 18.60 -4.89
C ASN A 922 -7.99 19.82 -4.17
N LEU A 923 -8.85 19.60 -3.16
CA LEU A 923 -9.53 20.63 -2.39
C LEU A 923 -10.37 21.59 -3.27
N THR A 924 -11.06 21.05 -4.27
CA THR A 924 -11.94 21.81 -5.18
C THR A 924 -13.42 21.64 -4.87
N ARG A 925 -13.82 20.61 -4.12
CA ARG A 925 -15.21 20.41 -3.70
C ARG A 925 -15.57 21.45 -2.64
N THR A 926 -16.71 22.13 -2.79
CA THR A 926 -17.13 23.22 -1.89
C THR A 926 -18.39 22.81 -1.11
N PRO A 927 -18.26 22.05 -0.02
CA PRO A 927 -19.39 21.49 0.72
C PRO A 927 -20.20 22.52 1.52
N VAL A 928 -19.64 23.72 1.73
CA VAL A 928 -20.31 24.82 2.44
C VAL A 928 -20.14 26.11 1.64
N LEU A 929 -21.26 26.77 1.39
CA LEU A 929 -21.36 27.99 0.58
C LEU A 929 -22.18 29.04 1.32
N ARG A 930 -21.79 30.31 1.20
CA ARG A 930 -22.59 31.48 1.57
C ARG A 930 -23.02 32.22 0.32
N ILE A 931 -24.29 32.59 0.27
CA ILE A 931 -24.91 33.37 -0.80
C ILE A 931 -25.33 34.73 -0.23
N GLY A 932 -24.82 35.81 -0.81
CA GLY A 932 -25.19 37.18 -0.48
C GLY A 932 -26.19 37.77 -1.47
N PHE A 933 -27.06 38.67 -1.01
CA PHE A 933 -28.17 39.25 -1.81
C PHE A 933 -28.11 40.79 -1.91
N GLY A 934 -26.94 41.36 -1.64
CA GLY A 934 -26.70 42.81 -1.69
C GLY A 934 -27.03 43.54 -0.39
N SER A 935 -26.82 44.86 -0.41
CA SER A 935 -26.95 45.71 0.79
C SER A 935 -28.39 45.74 1.34
N GLY A 936 -28.52 45.66 2.67
CA GLY A 936 -29.82 45.65 3.36
C GLY A 936 -30.58 44.32 3.29
N LYS A 937 -29.98 43.28 2.69
CA LYS A 937 -30.50 41.91 2.65
C LYS A 937 -29.67 41.00 3.54
N GLY A 938 -30.28 39.89 3.95
CA GLY A 938 -29.59 38.83 4.70
C GLY A 938 -28.74 37.97 3.76
N CYS A 939 -28.16 36.92 4.32
CA CYS A 939 -27.42 35.90 3.56
C CYS A 939 -28.06 34.51 3.73
N LEU A 940 -27.75 33.60 2.80
CA LEU A 940 -28.12 32.19 2.87
C LEU A 940 -26.86 31.33 2.92
N LEU A 941 -26.68 30.58 4.01
CA LEU A 941 -25.63 29.58 4.13
C LEU A 941 -26.21 28.21 3.83
N LEU A 942 -25.55 27.52 2.90
CA LEU A 942 -25.87 26.19 2.42
C LEU A 942 -24.75 25.26 2.87
N SER A 943 -25.06 24.31 3.76
CA SER A 943 -24.12 23.33 4.28
C SER A 943 -24.59 21.92 3.95
N GLY A 944 -23.82 21.19 3.14
CA GLY A 944 -24.05 19.77 2.90
C GLY A 944 -23.35 18.85 3.89
N LEU A 945 -22.78 19.40 4.97
CA LEU A 945 -22.14 18.59 6.00
C LEU A 945 -23.18 17.72 6.71
N LEU A 946 -22.82 16.46 6.96
CA LEU A 946 -23.64 15.53 7.72
C LEU A 946 -23.57 15.86 9.22
N THR A 947 -24.50 16.69 9.69
CA THR A 947 -24.61 17.09 11.11
C THR A 947 -25.78 16.42 11.83
N ALA A 948 -26.76 15.90 11.09
CA ALA A 948 -27.90 15.18 11.66
C ALA A 948 -27.45 13.99 12.53
N GLY A 949 -27.92 13.95 13.76
CA GLY A 949 -27.58 12.96 14.80
C GLY A 949 -26.34 13.26 15.62
N ARG A 950 -25.68 14.40 15.39
CA ARG A 950 -24.43 14.79 16.08
C ARG A 950 -24.60 15.94 17.06
N LEU A 951 -25.77 16.56 17.15
CA LEU A 951 -25.96 17.85 17.84
C LEU A 951 -26.67 17.73 19.20
N ASP A 952 -27.36 16.61 19.44
CA ASP A 952 -28.04 16.32 20.70
C ASP A 952 -27.32 15.25 21.53
N ALA A 953 -26.77 15.65 22.68
CA ALA A 953 -26.06 14.77 23.61
C ALA A 953 -27.00 13.77 24.33
N ALA A 954 -28.31 14.02 24.36
CA ALA A 954 -29.30 13.14 24.97
C ALA A 954 -29.78 12.03 24.02
N ARG A 955 -29.44 12.12 22.72
CA ARG A 955 -29.82 11.12 21.73
C ARG A 955 -29.17 9.77 22.06
N THR A 956 -29.99 8.73 22.13
CA THR A 956 -29.48 7.36 22.22
C THR A 956 -28.98 6.93 20.83
N PRO A 957 -27.74 6.43 20.72
CA PRO A 957 -27.24 5.90 19.46
C PRO A 957 -28.13 4.78 18.94
N GLU A 958 -28.34 4.71 17.63
CA GLU A 958 -29.13 3.66 16.99
C GLU A 958 -28.46 2.28 17.19
N ALA A 959 -29.27 1.22 17.25
CA ALA A 959 -28.79 -0.16 17.37
C ALA A 959 -28.34 -0.74 16.02
N VAL A 960 -27.63 0.06 15.23
CA VAL A 960 -27.01 -0.32 13.96
C VAL A 960 -25.52 -0.52 14.16
N PRO A 961 -24.84 -1.32 13.32
CA PRO A 961 -23.39 -1.26 13.24
C PRO A 961 -23.01 0.21 13.01
N CYS A 962 -22.25 0.80 13.95
CA CYS A 962 -21.60 2.10 13.76
C CYS A 962 -22.52 3.32 13.81
N PRO A 963 -23.23 3.56 14.93
CA PRO A 963 -24.21 4.65 15.00
C PRO A 963 -23.55 6.03 14.94
N VAL A 964 -24.24 6.97 14.30
CA VAL A 964 -23.93 8.40 14.43
C VAL A 964 -24.09 8.80 15.90
N LYS A 965 -23.15 9.60 16.39
CA LYS A 965 -23.12 10.05 17.78
C LYS A 965 -22.86 11.54 17.89
N TYR A 966 -23.17 12.05 19.08
CA TYR A 966 -22.86 13.41 19.49
C TYR A 966 -21.38 13.75 19.28
N ASP A 967 -21.11 14.93 18.70
CA ASP A 967 -19.76 15.44 18.42
C ASP A 967 -19.70 16.95 18.68
N GLU A 968 -18.89 17.36 19.65
CA GLU A 968 -18.72 18.76 20.02
C GLU A 968 -18.11 19.60 18.87
N ALA A 969 -17.33 18.99 17.98
CA ALA A 969 -16.80 19.70 16.81
C ALA A 969 -17.92 20.03 15.80
N ALA A 970 -18.91 19.15 15.66
CA ALA A 970 -20.09 19.43 14.84
C ALA A 970 -20.94 20.55 15.46
N VAL A 971 -21.11 20.54 16.78
CA VAL A 971 -21.76 21.64 17.52
C VAL A 971 -21.05 22.97 17.28
N GLN A 972 -19.73 23.03 17.46
CA GLN A 972 -18.97 24.26 17.25
C GLN A 972 -19.02 24.72 15.78
N MET A 973 -19.01 23.79 14.82
CA MET A 973 -19.21 24.12 13.40
C MET A 973 -20.56 24.78 13.14
N VAL A 974 -21.65 24.26 13.72
CA VAL A 974 -22.98 24.89 13.61
C VAL A 974 -23.00 26.28 14.26
N ILE A 975 -22.38 26.46 15.43
CA ILE A 975 -22.22 27.79 16.05
C ILE A 975 -21.49 28.75 15.12
N ASN A 976 -20.41 28.31 14.48
CA ASN A 976 -19.62 29.13 13.57
C ASN A 976 -20.38 29.48 12.29
N LEU A 977 -21.25 28.58 11.80
CA LEU A 977 -22.17 28.88 10.69
C LEU A 977 -23.18 29.96 11.09
N ILE A 978 -23.75 29.88 12.29
CA ILE A 978 -24.66 30.90 12.82
C ILE A 978 -23.94 32.25 12.97
N GLU A 979 -22.73 32.25 13.55
CA GLU A 979 -21.90 33.45 13.70
C GLU A 979 -21.59 34.09 12.33
N ASN A 980 -21.17 33.29 11.34
CA ASN A 980 -20.88 33.77 9.99
C ASN A 980 -22.13 34.37 9.32
N ALA A 981 -23.29 33.73 9.47
CA ALA A 981 -24.54 34.22 8.92
C ALA A 981 -24.97 35.55 9.56
N LEU A 982 -24.78 35.72 10.87
CA LEU A 982 -25.09 36.96 11.59
C LEU A 982 -24.17 38.11 11.18
N GLU A 983 -22.86 37.87 11.09
CA GLU A 983 -21.86 38.88 10.69
C GLU A 983 -22.09 39.43 9.28
N ASN A 984 -22.69 38.62 8.41
CA ASN A 984 -22.89 38.94 6.98
C ASN A 984 -24.36 39.20 6.64
N SER A 985 -25.18 39.43 7.66
CA SER A 985 -26.56 39.87 7.53
C SER A 985 -26.68 41.34 7.90
N ALA A 986 -27.55 42.08 7.21
CA ALA A 986 -27.76 43.50 7.46
C ALA A 986 -28.48 43.73 8.80
N GLY A 987 -27.74 43.70 9.91
CA GLY A 987 -28.31 43.83 11.24
C GLY A 987 -27.35 43.82 12.44
N SER A 988 -26.07 43.42 12.30
CA SER A 988 -25.09 43.58 13.39
C SER A 988 -24.61 45.04 13.44
N GLY A 989 -25.35 45.89 14.15
CA GLY A 989 -24.95 47.27 14.42
C GLY A 989 -23.58 47.34 15.08
N ASP A 990 -22.75 48.25 14.56
CA ASP A 990 -21.43 48.66 15.07
C ASP A 990 -20.31 47.60 15.13
N SER A 991 -19.61 47.42 14.00
CA SER A 991 -18.17 47.69 13.99
C SER A 991 -17.66 47.95 12.57
N LYS A 992 -17.42 49.21 12.24
CA LYS A 992 -16.33 49.55 11.31
C LYS A 992 -15.02 49.10 11.96
N ARG A 993 -14.33 48.14 11.35
CA ARG A 993 -12.86 48.08 11.29
C ARG A 993 -12.40 47.21 10.13
#